data_AF-A0A1G2YKI2-F1
#
_entry.id   AF-A0A1G2YKI2-F1
#
_cell.length_a   1.000
_cell.length_b   1.000
_cell.length_c   1.000
_cell.angle_alpha   90.00
_cell.angle_beta   90.00
_cell.angle_gamma   90.00
#
_symmetry.space_group_name_H-M   'P 1'
#
loop_
_entity.id
_entity.type
_entity.pdbx_description
1 polymer ?
#
loop_
_entity_poly.entity_id
_entity_poly.type
_entity_poly.pdbx_seq_one_letter_code
_entity_poly.pdbx_strand_id
1 'polypeptide(L)'
;MYKVYSIVSKSYIPFFCAFLAIFVSTATALPFDPNNYSFLIYNPGGNESSITQAMERLDISFDERDSSFGNNVTSTDLSTHNILIVGWNNGGDTSGLDSRVLLNGIKGRVVLTGHDLDYHTIGDAIHPPLLVAQTMLIQAIDYVLKGNGCGLIVLGCSDNFAYLPEDWGVTSATPYYCNYISLFTSSGLASGIFNGLSTQDMCNWSQSYHNSFTTYVGSNFVPFELGNDQSDFVTVVAMGNPVGHKHVHILGGADFWTIQSAVDAAVDGNTIVVDPGTYNENVNIYSKQLTIRSVNPENRAFIENTIIAPDSDTAINAGDFWGTDPEVTIEGLTVHSNSHGIASGTCVLTVRNCILDCTYNCLDIGSGTTSNINNCEICSLNAYGVFSSSDSTVSINVTDCVISGTATSAAGVTVSYANLTIQNCQIRNWPYYGISLCNAASGKIYNNTISGNSTSAPLLIDLSNQGGTVEVLNNMLYRGGIGIRVNGNYGGVIKIRNNTIACNTSNGLFCSSGLSNVEFKNNIVWNNATQISPTNLSYVTYSCVQNIAMPNSNNNTNGNPNFAAADQNDFHISSGSSCINAGETGFTPPSGETDIDGGARMIGNRIDIGADEFANTPDFNHDDTVNFIDYAMLAGVWGQTGYSGACDLYGDGTINNYDLGEFVKEWLVTRSFGAGSFLSMAEFNDFLADVNDVNEPNEPNEPNEPAQPQMALHLVCENLYPDPNSDVTLYVQSDVSLSSLGVYIEIAGDATITGAMNENDCNQFGWDPGWWSEPDIDPNGTYAFINGLMWDDPNGPSGDVGYFTIHYNSGPVTITVANNATYDANQQPVAFDSNSIILGGEQQMMMPGGGEMMMESGMQVESMQSESMESVEAFDAEAAIEWLEQIWLEDAALRASMTEEELDEFIEEIRNSQ
;
A
#
# COMPACT_ATOMS: atom_id res chain seq x y z
N MET A 1 39.58 39.59 -0.78
CA MET A 1 40.66 39.80 0.20
C MET A 1 40.08 40.38 1.49
N TYR A 2 40.03 39.56 2.54
CA TYR A 2 39.96 39.84 3.99
C TYR A 2 39.33 41.15 4.55
N LYS A 3 38.26 40.95 5.34
CA LYS A 3 38.02 41.34 6.77
C LYS A 3 38.36 42.78 7.23
N VAL A 4 37.39 43.45 7.88
CA VAL A 4 37.34 43.81 9.34
C VAL A 4 36.33 44.96 9.63
N TYR A 5 35.23 44.60 10.32
CA TYR A 5 34.53 45.23 11.47
C TYR A 5 34.10 46.73 11.56
N SER A 6 32.76 46.90 11.67
CA SER A 6 31.98 47.48 12.80
C SER A 6 31.51 48.96 12.82
N ILE A 7 30.17 49.06 12.96
CA ILE A 7 29.36 49.87 13.91
C ILE A 7 28.92 51.31 13.55
N VAL A 8 27.62 51.40 13.23
CA VAL A 8 26.55 52.28 13.76
C VAL A 8 26.70 53.81 13.67
N SER A 9 25.89 54.46 12.82
CA SER A 9 24.66 55.18 13.21
C SER A 9 24.18 56.22 12.19
N LYS A 10 22.89 56.13 11.88
CA LYS A 10 21.88 57.19 11.65
C LYS A 10 22.25 58.39 10.76
N SER A 11 21.47 58.58 9.68
CA SER A 11 20.61 59.77 9.50
C SER A 11 19.70 59.71 8.25
N TYR A 12 18.38 59.77 8.50
CA TYR A 12 17.32 60.55 7.82
C TYR A 12 17.02 60.43 6.30
N ILE A 13 15.89 59.73 6.03
CA ILE A 13 14.72 59.94 5.11
C ILE A 13 14.46 61.43 4.72
N PRO A 14 13.70 61.87 3.64
CA PRO A 14 12.75 61.21 2.67
C PRO A 14 12.84 61.66 1.17
N PHE A 15 12.13 61.00 0.21
CA PHE A 15 10.90 61.52 -0.46
C PHE A 15 10.46 60.79 -1.76
N PHE A 16 9.14 60.54 -1.85
CA PHE A 16 8.27 60.20 -3.00
C PHE A 16 8.47 58.81 -3.64
N CYS A 17 7.47 57.97 -3.89
CA CYS A 17 6.07 58.23 -4.23
C CYS A 17 5.22 56.93 -4.15
N ALA A 18 3.91 57.10 -3.91
CA ALA A 18 2.78 56.22 -4.25
C ALA A 18 2.61 54.87 -3.52
N PHE A 19 1.64 54.90 -2.60
CA PHE A 19 0.83 53.77 -2.15
C PHE A 19 0.32 52.94 -3.33
N LEU A 20 0.63 51.65 -3.33
CA LEU A 20 -0.28 50.60 -3.76
C LEU A 20 -0.13 49.45 -2.75
N ALA A 21 -0.97 49.46 -1.72
CA ALA A 21 -1.13 48.29 -0.86
C ALA A 21 -1.91 47.27 -1.69
N ILE A 22 -1.22 46.27 -2.24
CA ILE A 22 -1.86 45.04 -2.67
C ILE A 22 -2.04 44.24 -1.38
N PHE A 23 -3.25 44.27 -0.85
CA PHE A 23 -3.70 43.29 0.13
C PHE A 23 -3.68 41.94 -0.59
N VAL A 24 -2.70 41.08 -0.28
CA VAL A 24 -2.84 39.65 -0.56
C VAL A 24 -3.80 39.14 0.50
N SER A 25 -5.06 38.90 0.13
CA SER A 25 -6.00 38.20 0.98
C SER A 25 -5.50 36.77 1.15
N THR A 26 -5.16 36.38 2.37
CA THR A 26 -4.96 34.97 2.74
C THR A 26 -6.33 34.29 2.72
N ALA A 27 -6.84 33.93 1.55
CA ALA A 27 -8.08 33.18 1.46
C ALA A 27 -7.85 31.82 2.12
N THR A 28 -8.70 31.49 3.10
CA THR A 28 -8.61 30.19 3.76
C THR A 28 -9.15 29.13 2.80
N ALA A 29 -8.40 28.06 2.54
CA ALA A 29 -8.88 26.97 1.69
C ALA A 29 -10.12 26.31 2.34
N LEU A 30 -11.26 26.39 1.65
CA LEU A 30 -12.50 25.74 2.06
C LEU A 30 -12.63 24.40 1.31
N PRO A 31 -13.05 23.30 1.97
CA PRO A 31 -13.28 22.00 1.32
C PRO A 31 -14.56 21.97 0.47
N PHE A 32 -15.20 23.13 0.29
CA PHE A 32 -16.37 23.36 -0.53
C PHE A 32 -16.25 24.75 -1.17
N ASP A 33 -16.78 24.94 -2.38
CA ASP A 33 -16.89 26.26 -2.99
C ASP A 33 -18.05 27.05 -2.32
N PRO A 34 -17.77 28.15 -1.58
CA PRO A 34 -18.80 28.90 -0.89
C PRO A 34 -19.78 29.58 -1.84
N ASN A 35 -19.41 29.80 -3.12
CA ASN A 35 -20.30 30.44 -4.11
C ASN A 35 -21.42 29.50 -4.59
N ASN A 36 -21.30 28.20 -4.36
CA ASN A 36 -22.35 27.23 -4.65
C ASN A 36 -23.48 27.25 -3.62
N TYR A 37 -23.32 28.02 -2.54
CA TYR A 37 -24.24 28.05 -1.42
C TYR A 37 -24.62 29.49 -1.04
N SER A 38 -25.84 29.66 -0.57
CA SER A 38 -26.35 30.93 -0.03
C SER A 38 -26.35 30.87 1.50
N PHE A 39 -25.48 31.68 2.12
CA PHE A 39 -25.34 31.75 3.58
C PHE A 39 -26.20 32.86 4.16
N LEU A 40 -26.97 32.53 5.18
CA LEU A 40 -27.68 33.44 6.07
C LEU A 40 -26.98 33.38 7.42
N ILE A 41 -26.68 34.52 8.03
CA ILE A 41 -26.20 34.57 9.41
C ILE A 41 -27.17 35.35 10.28
N TYR A 42 -27.33 34.92 11.52
CA TYR A 42 -27.97 35.70 12.56
C TYR A 42 -26.90 36.20 13.52
N ASN A 43 -26.75 37.51 13.62
CA ASN A 43 -25.82 38.17 14.53
C ASN A 43 -26.57 38.62 15.80
N PRO A 44 -26.34 38.01 16.96
CA PRO A 44 -27.04 38.38 18.20
C PRO A 44 -26.56 39.72 18.79
N GLY A 45 -25.44 40.28 18.33
CA GLY A 45 -24.89 41.53 18.86
C GLY A 45 -24.43 41.48 20.32
N GLY A 46 -24.10 40.27 20.83
CA GLY A 46 -23.56 40.08 22.18
C GLY A 46 -22.13 40.60 22.35
N ASN A 47 -21.60 40.56 23.57
CA ASN A 47 -20.28 41.11 23.90
C ASN A 47 -19.12 40.43 23.15
N GLU A 48 -19.34 39.19 22.72
CA GLU A 48 -18.36 38.33 22.04
C GLU A 48 -18.88 37.86 20.68
N SER A 49 -19.84 38.58 20.08
CA SER A 49 -20.34 38.24 18.76
C SER A 49 -19.28 38.52 17.68
N SER A 50 -18.79 37.47 17.05
CA SER A 50 -17.75 37.54 16.01
C SER A 50 -18.13 36.83 14.72
N ILE A 51 -19.37 36.34 14.59
CA ILE A 51 -19.77 35.54 13.42
C ILE A 51 -19.60 36.25 12.08
N THR A 52 -19.98 37.53 11.97
CA THR A 52 -19.80 38.32 10.74
C THR A 52 -18.32 38.39 10.36
N GLN A 53 -17.45 38.67 11.33
CA GLN A 53 -16.01 38.76 11.14
C GLN A 53 -15.41 37.40 10.79
N ALA A 54 -15.87 36.32 11.41
CA ALA A 54 -15.43 34.96 11.15
C ALA A 54 -15.75 34.54 9.71
N MET A 55 -16.96 34.84 9.24
CA MET A 55 -17.37 34.56 7.86
C MET A 55 -16.59 35.41 6.84
N GLU A 56 -16.35 36.69 7.14
CA GLU A 56 -15.49 37.56 6.34
C GLU A 56 -14.04 37.04 6.27
N ARG A 57 -13.50 36.54 7.39
CA ARG A 57 -12.16 35.93 7.45
C ARG A 57 -12.04 34.67 6.60
N LEU A 58 -13.13 33.91 6.48
CA LEU A 58 -13.21 32.70 5.65
C LEU A 58 -13.53 33.00 4.18
N ASP A 59 -13.68 34.26 3.79
CA ASP A 59 -14.09 34.69 2.44
C ASP A 59 -15.44 34.08 2.00
N ILE A 60 -16.37 33.91 2.95
CA ILE A 60 -17.72 33.41 2.67
C ILE A 60 -18.70 34.58 2.61
N SER A 61 -19.42 34.73 1.49
CA SER A 61 -20.48 35.74 1.35
C SER A 61 -21.77 35.32 2.05
N PHE A 62 -22.41 36.26 2.76
CA PHE A 62 -23.64 35.98 3.54
C PHE A 62 -24.63 37.16 3.54
N ASP A 63 -25.90 36.83 3.80
CA ASP A 63 -26.94 37.77 4.22
C ASP A 63 -27.02 37.83 5.75
N GLU A 64 -27.00 39.02 6.34
CA GLU A 64 -27.08 39.22 7.79
C GLU A 64 -28.52 39.54 8.25
N ARG A 65 -28.92 38.93 9.38
CA ARG A 65 -30.15 39.23 10.14
C ARG A 65 -29.79 39.47 11.61
N ASP A 66 -30.61 40.23 12.30
CA ASP A 66 -30.43 40.58 13.72
C ASP A 66 -31.80 40.83 14.39
N SER A 67 -31.80 41.36 15.61
CA SER A 67 -33.04 41.74 16.32
C SER A 67 -33.56 43.14 15.98
N SER A 68 -32.94 43.85 15.03
CA SER A 68 -33.35 45.20 14.63
C SER A 68 -34.74 45.18 13.99
N PHE A 69 -35.52 46.23 14.24
CA PHE A 69 -36.89 46.32 13.74
C PHE A 69 -36.96 46.15 12.20
N GLY A 70 -37.58 45.05 11.75
CA GLY A 70 -37.76 44.73 10.34
C GLY A 70 -36.63 43.93 9.70
N ASN A 71 -35.64 43.46 10.48
CA ASN A 71 -34.49 42.68 10.00
C ASN A 71 -34.40 41.27 10.64
N ASN A 72 -35.52 40.79 11.18
CA ASN A 72 -35.64 39.44 11.74
C ASN A 72 -35.56 38.37 10.64
N VAL A 73 -35.21 37.13 11.03
CA VAL A 73 -35.24 35.98 10.12
C VAL A 73 -36.68 35.68 9.68
N THR A 74 -36.90 35.52 8.39
CA THR A 74 -38.22 35.27 7.78
C THR A 74 -38.31 33.91 7.11
N SER A 75 -39.54 33.42 6.88
CA SER A 75 -39.74 32.18 6.10
C SER A 75 -39.24 32.28 4.66
N THR A 76 -39.14 33.49 4.10
CA THR A 76 -38.51 33.70 2.79
C THR A 76 -37.03 33.39 2.88
N ASP A 77 -36.33 33.94 3.88
CA ASP A 77 -34.90 33.70 4.08
C ASP A 77 -34.60 32.21 4.20
N LEU A 78 -35.42 31.48 4.98
CA LEU A 78 -35.31 30.02 5.13
C LEU A 78 -35.67 29.24 3.86
N SER A 79 -36.44 29.81 2.94
CA SER A 79 -36.78 29.14 1.69
C SER A 79 -35.76 29.36 0.57
N THR A 80 -34.95 30.42 0.68
CA THR A 80 -34.00 30.84 -0.35
C THR A 80 -32.54 30.59 0.00
N HIS A 81 -32.21 30.41 1.28
CA HIS A 81 -30.84 30.16 1.72
C HIS A 81 -30.54 28.68 1.91
N ASN A 82 -29.28 28.31 1.69
CA ASN A 82 -28.74 26.96 1.90
C ASN A 82 -28.18 26.75 3.31
N ILE A 83 -27.87 27.81 4.05
CA ILE A 83 -27.28 27.69 5.39
C ILE A 83 -27.71 28.89 6.28
N LEU A 84 -28.04 28.67 7.55
CA LEU A 84 -28.32 29.62 8.63
C LEU A 84 -27.31 29.36 9.76
N ILE A 85 -26.40 30.30 10.00
CA ILE A 85 -25.45 30.22 11.11
C ILE A 85 -25.85 31.25 12.17
N VAL A 86 -26.03 30.82 13.41
CA VAL A 86 -26.33 31.73 14.53
C VAL A 86 -25.04 31.95 15.30
N GLY A 87 -24.58 33.20 15.40
CA GLY A 87 -23.37 33.56 16.14
C GLY A 87 -23.52 33.40 17.65
N TRP A 88 -22.40 33.49 18.37
CA TRP A 88 -22.41 33.37 19.81
C TRP A 88 -23.24 34.48 20.47
N ASN A 89 -24.10 34.10 21.40
CA ASN A 89 -25.10 34.99 22.00
C ASN A 89 -24.83 35.32 23.47
N ASN A 90 -23.58 35.25 23.93
CA ASN A 90 -23.24 35.68 25.28
C ASN A 90 -23.58 37.18 25.48
N GLY A 91 -24.65 37.46 26.21
CA GLY A 91 -25.23 38.79 26.36
C GLY A 91 -25.89 39.38 25.10
N GLY A 92 -26.13 38.57 24.06
CA GLY A 92 -26.77 38.97 22.79
C GLY A 92 -28.30 38.84 22.79
N ASP A 93 -28.93 39.35 21.74
CA ASP A 93 -30.39 39.35 21.54
C ASP A 93 -30.79 38.41 20.39
N THR A 94 -31.48 37.32 20.73
CA THR A 94 -31.98 36.31 19.78
C THR A 94 -33.44 36.51 19.40
N SER A 95 -34.09 37.62 19.79
CA SER A 95 -35.52 37.86 19.54
C SER A 95 -35.90 37.99 18.06
N GLY A 96 -34.93 38.17 17.17
CA GLY A 96 -35.13 38.12 15.72
C GLY A 96 -35.26 36.70 15.13
N LEU A 97 -35.10 35.65 15.95
CA LEU A 97 -35.31 34.25 15.60
C LEU A 97 -36.64 33.74 16.18
N ASP A 98 -37.72 33.72 15.38
CA ASP A 98 -39.02 33.17 15.80
C ASP A 98 -39.04 31.65 15.60
N SER A 99 -39.22 30.89 16.68
CA SER A 99 -39.28 29.42 16.65
C SER A 99 -40.37 28.88 15.71
N ARG A 100 -41.47 29.60 15.50
CA ARG A 100 -42.52 29.21 14.55
C ARG A 100 -42.12 29.43 13.10
N VAL A 101 -41.23 30.38 12.84
CA VAL A 101 -40.65 30.61 11.51
C VAL A 101 -39.65 29.49 11.21
N LEU A 102 -38.79 29.14 12.17
CA LEU A 102 -37.83 28.04 12.05
C LEU A 102 -38.51 26.67 11.88
N LEU A 103 -39.65 26.44 12.56
CA LEU A 103 -40.43 25.20 12.45
C LEU A 103 -40.96 24.92 11.03
N ASN A 104 -41.19 25.97 10.23
CA ASN A 104 -41.66 25.82 8.84
C ASN A 104 -40.58 25.30 7.88
N GLY A 105 -39.35 25.13 8.38
CA GLY A 105 -38.24 24.46 7.70
C GLY A 105 -37.42 25.38 6.80
N ILE A 106 -36.11 25.13 6.78
CA ILE A 106 -35.23 25.62 5.71
C ILE A 106 -35.26 24.58 4.58
N LYS A 107 -35.50 24.99 3.34
CA LYS A 107 -35.66 24.06 2.21
C LYS A 107 -34.34 23.50 1.68
N GLY A 108 -33.22 24.14 2.00
CA GLY A 108 -31.88 23.65 1.69
C GLY A 108 -31.04 23.67 2.95
N ARG A 109 -30.88 22.51 3.62
CA ARG A 109 -29.99 22.27 4.78
C ARG A 109 -30.44 23.13 5.99
N VAL A 110 -30.17 22.93 7.29
CA VAL A 110 -29.35 23.77 8.21
C VAL A 110 -29.89 23.70 9.68
N VAL A 111 -29.05 23.81 10.73
CA VAL A 111 -28.69 24.99 11.58
C VAL A 111 -27.36 24.70 12.32
N LEU A 112 -26.42 25.66 12.38
CA LEU A 112 -25.16 25.58 13.17
C LEU A 112 -25.06 26.79 14.12
N THR A 113 -24.84 26.59 15.43
CA THR A 113 -25.01 27.65 16.45
C THR A 113 -23.73 28.28 17.00
N GLY A 114 -22.62 28.21 16.25
CA GLY A 114 -21.48 29.14 16.36
C GLY A 114 -21.08 29.60 17.77
N HIS A 115 -20.95 28.68 18.75
CA HIS A 115 -20.54 29.02 20.11
C HIS A 115 -19.04 28.86 20.24
N ASP A 116 -18.37 29.89 20.73
CA ASP A 116 -16.91 30.03 20.89
C ASP A 116 -16.09 29.91 19.59
N LEU A 117 -16.56 29.16 18.58
CA LEU A 117 -15.85 28.95 17.32
C LEU A 117 -15.72 30.23 16.50
N ASP A 118 -16.79 31.02 16.40
CA ASP A 118 -16.76 32.30 15.69
C ASP A 118 -15.82 33.30 16.40
N TYR A 119 -15.92 33.39 17.72
CA TYR A 119 -15.06 34.23 18.55
C TYR A 119 -13.59 33.83 18.48
N HIS A 120 -13.25 32.55 18.65
CA HIS A 120 -11.86 32.07 18.59
C HIS A 120 -11.28 32.03 17.17
N THR A 121 -12.13 31.96 16.14
CA THR A 121 -11.68 32.15 14.75
C THR A 121 -11.12 33.56 14.53
N ILE A 122 -11.59 34.55 15.29
CA ILE A 122 -11.15 35.95 15.19
C ILE A 122 -10.15 36.35 16.27
N GLY A 123 -10.29 35.80 17.47
CA GLY A 123 -9.53 36.21 18.65
C GLY A 123 -9.98 37.57 19.20
N ASP A 124 -9.38 37.96 20.33
CA ASP A 124 -9.60 39.26 20.97
C ASP A 124 -8.27 39.96 21.29
N ALA A 125 -8.33 41.06 22.06
CA ALA A 125 -7.13 41.82 22.42
C ALA A 125 -6.15 41.05 23.34
N ILE A 126 -6.58 39.92 23.92
CA ILE A 126 -5.83 39.14 24.90
C ILE A 126 -5.44 37.77 24.33
N HIS A 127 -6.24 37.20 23.43
CA HIS A 127 -6.08 35.89 22.82
C HIS A 127 -6.05 36.02 21.28
N PRO A 128 -4.97 35.59 20.60
CA PRO A 128 -4.93 35.64 19.14
C PRO A 128 -5.96 34.68 18.51
N PRO A 129 -6.38 34.92 17.25
CA PRO A 129 -7.19 33.96 16.50
C PRO A 129 -6.54 32.57 16.47
N LEU A 130 -7.35 31.54 16.67
CA LEU A 130 -6.93 30.16 16.77
C LEU A 130 -7.26 29.42 15.47
N LEU A 131 -6.24 28.97 14.76
CA LEU A 131 -6.38 28.25 13.49
C LEU A 131 -7.26 27.00 13.63
N VAL A 132 -7.16 26.32 14.76
CA VAL A 132 -7.96 25.15 15.13
C VAL A 132 -9.45 25.45 15.30
N ALA A 133 -9.83 26.63 15.82
CA ALA A 133 -11.23 27.06 15.88
C ALA A 133 -11.76 27.38 14.48
N GLN A 134 -10.92 27.99 13.65
CA GLN A 134 -11.19 28.27 12.24
C GLN A 134 -11.40 26.97 11.44
N THR A 135 -10.51 25.99 11.58
CA THR A 135 -10.63 24.66 10.98
C THR A 135 -11.92 23.97 11.41
N MET A 136 -12.27 24.02 12.69
CA MET A 136 -13.49 23.39 13.18
C MET A 136 -14.76 24.08 12.67
N LEU A 137 -14.77 25.42 12.56
CA LEU A 137 -15.88 26.15 11.95
C LEU A 137 -16.08 25.73 10.48
N ILE A 138 -15.00 25.59 9.72
CA ILE A 138 -15.03 25.13 8.32
C ILE A 138 -15.57 23.71 8.23
N GLN A 139 -15.10 22.79 9.08
CA GLN A 139 -15.53 21.40 9.09
C GLN A 139 -17.01 21.26 9.50
N ALA A 140 -17.48 22.05 10.46
CA ALA A 140 -18.89 22.09 10.84
C ALA A 140 -19.78 22.51 9.65
N ILE A 141 -19.35 23.55 8.90
CA ILE A 141 -20.03 24.00 7.69
C ILE A 141 -20.01 22.90 6.61
N ASP A 142 -18.84 22.33 6.30
CA ASP A 142 -18.68 21.28 5.30
C ASP A 142 -19.56 20.05 5.60
N TYR A 143 -19.59 19.62 6.86
CA TYR A 143 -20.40 18.50 7.31
C TYR A 143 -21.90 18.72 7.00
N VAL A 144 -22.43 19.90 7.33
CA VAL A 144 -23.82 20.24 7.02
C VAL A 144 -24.07 20.34 5.52
N LEU A 145 -23.08 20.80 4.74
CA LEU A 145 -23.18 20.87 3.29
C LEU A 145 -23.16 19.48 2.63
N LYS A 146 -22.44 18.49 3.18
CA LYS A 146 -22.39 17.10 2.67
C LYS A 146 -23.60 16.24 3.06
N GLY A 147 -24.37 16.64 4.07
CA GLY A 147 -25.54 15.89 4.55
C GLY A 147 -26.70 15.79 3.54
N ASN A 148 -27.49 14.72 3.64
CA ASN A 148 -28.64 14.40 2.77
C ASN A 148 -29.91 15.24 3.05
N GLY A 149 -29.83 16.43 3.67
CA GLY A 149 -31.01 17.25 4.01
C GLY A 149 -30.78 18.30 5.10
N CYS A 150 -31.79 18.52 5.96
CA CYS A 150 -31.67 19.32 7.19
C CYS A 150 -30.67 18.65 8.16
N GLY A 151 -29.88 19.42 8.90
CA GLY A 151 -28.92 18.89 9.87
C GLY A 151 -28.56 19.97 10.89
N LEU A 152 -28.45 19.60 12.18
CA LEU A 152 -28.15 20.52 13.27
C LEU A 152 -26.85 20.15 13.98
N ILE A 153 -25.93 21.10 14.09
CA ILE A 153 -24.86 21.05 15.10
C ILE A 153 -25.15 22.17 16.11
N VAL A 154 -25.45 21.74 17.32
CA VAL A 154 -25.50 22.65 18.47
C VAL A 154 -24.14 22.61 19.13
N LEU A 155 -23.56 23.79 19.30
CA LEU A 155 -22.38 24.04 20.11
C LEU A 155 -22.83 25.05 21.14
N GLY A 156 -22.78 24.74 22.44
CA GLY A 156 -23.08 25.69 23.52
C GLY A 156 -24.09 25.20 24.57
N CYS A 157 -24.44 26.07 25.53
CA CYS A 157 -25.37 25.75 26.61
C CYS A 157 -26.84 26.00 26.20
N SER A 158 -27.79 25.29 26.81
CA SER A 158 -29.19 25.34 26.39
C SER A 158 -29.88 26.71 26.51
N ASP A 159 -29.41 27.56 27.42
CA ASP A 159 -29.93 28.93 27.56
C ASP A 159 -29.59 29.79 26.34
N ASN A 160 -28.61 29.35 25.53
CA ASN A 160 -28.21 29.98 24.29
C ASN A 160 -29.06 29.56 23.08
N PHE A 161 -30.03 28.63 23.21
CA PHE A 161 -30.84 28.14 22.08
C PHE A 161 -32.35 28.28 22.29
N ALA A 162 -32.78 29.23 23.13
CA ALA A 162 -34.20 29.45 23.43
C ALA A 162 -35.09 29.75 22.19
N TYR A 163 -34.48 30.06 21.05
CA TYR A 163 -35.16 30.27 19.78
C TYR A 163 -35.47 28.99 18.99
N LEU A 164 -34.90 27.83 19.37
CA LEU A 164 -35.19 26.56 18.69
C LEU A 164 -36.65 26.13 18.92
N PRO A 165 -37.31 25.53 17.91
CA PRO A 165 -38.62 24.91 18.09
C PRO A 165 -38.60 23.84 19.19
N GLU A 166 -39.46 24.00 20.21
CA GLU A 166 -39.64 23.02 21.30
C GLU A 166 -39.96 21.61 20.74
N ASP A 167 -40.71 21.56 19.63
CA ASP A 167 -41.09 20.33 18.93
C ASP A 167 -39.89 19.51 18.41
N TRP A 168 -38.72 20.11 18.21
CA TRP A 168 -37.51 19.39 17.79
C TRP A 168 -36.86 18.58 18.92
N GLY A 169 -37.32 18.73 20.16
CA GLY A 169 -36.85 17.92 21.29
C GLY A 169 -35.47 18.32 21.82
N VAL A 170 -34.97 19.51 21.45
CA VAL A 170 -33.73 20.07 21.98
C VAL A 170 -34.07 20.80 23.28
N THR A 171 -33.96 20.12 24.42
CA THR A 171 -34.31 20.66 25.75
C THR A 171 -33.14 20.66 26.72
N SER A 172 -33.12 21.63 27.64
CA SER A 172 -32.26 21.59 28.83
C SER A 172 -32.85 20.69 29.90
N ALA A 173 -32.03 19.86 30.56
CA ALA A 173 -32.51 18.97 31.61
C ALA A 173 -32.49 19.64 33.00
N THR A 174 -31.53 20.53 33.29
CA THR A 174 -31.49 21.30 34.56
C THR A 174 -30.67 22.60 34.44
N PRO A 175 -30.84 23.59 35.35
CA PRO A 175 -30.17 24.88 35.24
C PRO A 175 -28.66 24.86 35.58
N TYR A 176 -28.08 23.73 36.02
CA TYR A 176 -26.71 23.72 36.57
C TYR A 176 -25.88 22.44 36.34
N TYR A 177 -26.39 21.39 35.67
CA TYR A 177 -25.59 20.20 35.37
C TYR A 177 -26.05 19.54 34.07
N CYS A 178 -25.14 19.51 33.07
CA CYS A 178 -25.03 18.61 31.90
C CYS A 178 -26.33 18.15 31.22
N ASN A 179 -26.53 18.55 29.96
CA ASN A 179 -27.72 18.20 29.18
C ASN A 179 -27.46 16.95 28.32
N TYR A 180 -28.40 16.00 28.32
CA TYR A 180 -28.38 14.82 27.45
C TYR A 180 -29.61 14.83 26.54
N ILE A 181 -29.43 14.60 25.23
CA ILE A 181 -30.53 14.33 24.30
C ILE A 181 -30.77 12.81 24.31
N SER A 182 -31.70 12.34 25.15
CA SER A 182 -31.99 10.90 25.28
C SER A 182 -32.90 10.33 24.19
N LEU A 183 -33.58 11.19 23.44
CA LEU A 183 -34.56 10.79 22.45
C LEU A 183 -34.77 11.89 21.40
N PHE A 184 -34.86 11.51 20.13
CA PHE A 184 -35.37 12.39 19.07
C PHE A 184 -36.90 12.35 19.05
N THR A 185 -37.54 13.51 19.15
CA THR A 185 -39.00 13.61 19.03
C THR A 185 -39.44 13.21 17.63
N SER A 186 -40.67 12.71 17.48
CA SER A 186 -41.22 12.38 16.15
C SER A 186 -41.28 13.59 15.22
N SER A 187 -41.52 14.79 15.78
CA SER A 187 -41.51 16.05 15.02
C SER A 187 -40.09 16.46 14.60
N GLY A 188 -39.06 16.20 15.41
CA GLY A 188 -37.66 16.42 15.04
C GLY A 188 -37.16 15.44 13.98
N LEU A 189 -37.53 14.16 14.05
CA LEU A 189 -37.23 13.21 12.98
C LEU A 189 -37.92 13.61 11.66
N ALA A 190 -39.18 14.04 11.73
CA ALA A 190 -39.94 14.46 10.56
C ALA A 190 -39.47 15.79 9.94
N SER A 191 -38.82 16.66 10.72
CA SER A 191 -38.19 17.88 10.18
C SER A 191 -36.90 17.59 9.42
N GLY A 192 -36.36 16.38 9.56
CA GLY A 192 -35.09 15.96 8.98
C GLY A 192 -33.88 16.48 9.74
N ILE A 193 -34.02 17.21 10.86
CA ILE A 193 -32.90 17.87 11.55
C ILE A 193 -31.87 16.90 12.15
N PHE A 194 -32.26 15.64 12.34
CA PHE A 194 -31.40 14.54 12.80
C PHE A 194 -31.02 13.58 11.68
N ASN A 195 -31.10 13.99 10.40
CA ASN A 195 -30.81 13.09 9.29
C ASN A 195 -29.33 12.65 9.33
N GLY A 196 -29.10 11.33 9.27
CA GLY A 196 -27.76 10.76 9.43
C GLY A 196 -27.24 10.74 10.88
N LEU A 197 -28.07 11.09 11.86
CA LEU A 197 -27.75 11.08 13.29
C LEU A 197 -28.65 10.10 14.05
N SER A 198 -28.11 9.53 15.11
CA SER A 198 -28.78 8.75 16.15
C SER A 198 -28.62 9.45 17.50
N THR A 199 -29.41 9.06 18.50
CA THR A 199 -29.27 9.60 19.87
C THR A 199 -27.90 9.31 20.49
N GLN A 200 -27.16 8.34 19.95
CA GLN A 200 -25.81 7.94 20.38
C GLN A 200 -24.73 8.85 19.79
N ASP A 201 -25.02 9.51 18.65
CA ASP A 201 -24.19 10.58 18.09
C ASP A 201 -24.34 11.89 18.89
N MET A 202 -25.27 11.92 19.85
CA MET A 202 -25.44 13.04 20.77
C MET A 202 -24.51 12.85 21.96
N CYS A 203 -23.73 13.89 22.29
CA CYS A 203 -22.80 13.91 23.41
C CYS A 203 -23.48 13.48 24.73
N ASN A 204 -22.95 12.44 25.38
CA ASN A 204 -23.31 11.99 26.73
C ASN A 204 -22.21 12.35 27.73
N TRP A 205 -22.11 13.62 28.15
CA TRP A 205 -20.96 14.03 28.98
C TRP A 205 -21.34 14.89 30.18
N SER A 206 -20.82 14.47 31.32
CA SER A 206 -20.71 15.25 32.54
C SER A 206 -19.48 16.18 32.57
N GLN A 207 -18.76 16.33 31.45
CA GLN A 207 -17.39 16.90 31.39
C GLN A 207 -17.00 17.43 29.98
N SER A 208 -17.45 18.61 29.57
CA SER A 208 -16.85 19.33 28.42
C SER A 208 -16.28 20.68 28.90
N TYR A 209 -15.08 21.08 28.47
CA TYR A 209 -14.30 22.18 29.08
C TYR A 209 -13.61 23.07 28.04
N HIS A 210 -13.58 24.39 28.29
CA HIS A 210 -13.44 25.46 27.27
C HIS A 210 -12.29 26.44 27.55
N ASN A 211 -11.04 26.07 27.26
CA ASN A 211 -9.94 27.06 27.28
C ASN A 211 -8.66 26.72 26.49
N SER A 212 -8.51 25.55 25.85
CA SER A 212 -7.32 25.25 25.06
C SER A 212 -7.63 24.30 23.90
N PHE A 213 -7.37 24.76 22.68
CA PHE A 213 -7.40 23.92 21.49
C PHE A 213 -5.98 23.37 21.25
N THR A 214 -5.74 22.09 21.54
CA THR A 214 -4.45 21.41 21.30
C THR A 214 -4.59 20.37 20.19
N THR A 215 -3.61 20.32 19.29
CA THR A 215 -3.59 19.42 18.12
C THR A 215 -3.27 17.98 18.51
N TYR A 216 -3.94 17.02 17.86
CA TYR A 216 -3.40 15.67 17.63
C TYR A 216 -2.75 15.67 16.25
N VAL A 217 -1.52 15.16 16.15
CA VAL A 217 -0.85 14.97 14.86
C VAL A 217 -1.49 13.75 14.17
N GLY A 218 -2.07 13.95 12.97
CA GLY A 218 -2.60 12.87 12.14
C GLY A 218 -4.12 12.61 12.19
N SER A 219 -4.94 13.46 12.83
CA SER A 219 -6.40 13.32 12.77
C SER A 219 -7.04 14.32 11.79
N ASN A 220 -7.99 13.86 10.97
CA ASN A 220 -8.81 14.70 10.07
C ASN A 220 -9.82 15.61 10.83
N PHE A 221 -9.79 15.62 12.16
CA PHE A 221 -10.58 16.49 13.03
C PHE A 221 -9.76 16.80 14.28
N VAL A 222 -9.84 18.03 14.82
CA VAL A 222 -9.18 18.41 16.08
C VAL A 222 -10.03 17.89 17.24
N PRO A 223 -9.58 16.93 18.06
CA PRO A 223 -10.29 16.59 19.28
C PRO A 223 -10.32 17.81 20.21
N PHE A 224 -11.49 18.16 20.73
CA PHE A 224 -11.57 18.97 21.95
C PHE A 224 -10.96 18.14 23.09
N GLU A 225 -9.77 18.47 23.60
CA GLU A 225 -9.17 17.72 24.71
C GLU A 225 -9.40 18.35 26.10
N LEU A 226 -9.28 17.48 27.10
CA LEU A 226 -9.71 17.55 28.49
C LEU A 226 -8.91 18.56 29.34
N GLY A 227 -9.54 19.70 29.65
CA GLY A 227 -9.14 20.56 30.76
C GLY A 227 -9.68 20.06 32.12
N ASN A 228 -9.04 20.43 33.23
CA ASN A 228 -9.29 19.83 34.55
C ASN A 228 -10.39 20.50 35.42
N ASP A 229 -11.21 21.43 34.92
CA ASP A 229 -12.16 22.16 35.77
C ASP A 229 -13.58 22.28 35.20
N GLN A 230 -14.55 21.97 36.08
CA GLN A 230 -15.92 21.55 35.83
C GLN A 230 -16.92 22.66 35.40
N SER A 231 -17.42 22.68 34.15
CA SER A 231 -18.86 22.83 33.78
C SER A 231 -19.13 23.14 32.28
N ASP A 232 -20.25 22.60 31.77
CA ASP A 232 -21.00 22.89 30.51
C ASP A 232 -20.60 22.00 29.29
N PHE A 233 -21.47 21.41 28.45
CA PHE A 233 -22.00 21.87 27.14
C PHE A 233 -22.69 20.69 26.39
N VAL A 234 -23.47 20.98 25.33
CA VAL A 234 -23.96 19.98 24.33
C VAL A 234 -23.19 20.17 23.02
N THR A 235 -22.59 19.10 22.51
CA THR A 235 -21.96 19.05 21.17
C THR A 235 -22.63 17.96 20.34
N VAL A 236 -22.93 18.23 19.07
CA VAL A 236 -23.46 17.23 18.12
C VAL A 236 -22.42 17.04 17.02
N VAL A 237 -21.84 15.85 16.88
CA VAL A 237 -20.97 15.52 15.75
C VAL A 237 -21.34 14.12 15.28
N ALA A 238 -21.74 13.95 14.02
CA ALA A 238 -21.69 12.62 13.43
C ALA A 238 -20.22 12.26 13.22
N MET A 239 -19.87 11.10 13.71
CA MET A 239 -18.60 10.47 13.40
C MET A 239 -18.59 10.12 11.91
N GLY A 240 -18.02 11.00 11.10
CA GLY A 240 -17.37 10.60 9.85
C GLY A 240 -16.16 9.76 10.21
N ASN A 241 -16.42 8.51 10.60
CA ASN A 241 -15.49 7.43 10.91
C ASN A 241 -14.07 7.86 11.35
N PRO A 242 -13.86 8.31 12.60
CA PRO A 242 -12.54 8.48 13.16
C PRO A 242 -12.10 7.20 13.86
N VAL A 243 -10.92 6.72 13.47
CA VAL A 243 -10.05 5.85 14.27
C VAL A 243 -10.06 6.36 15.72
N GLY A 244 -10.69 5.63 16.65
CA GLY A 244 -10.75 6.07 18.05
C GLY A 244 -11.80 5.41 18.95
N HIS A 245 -12.87 4.82 18.42
CA HIS A 245 -13.73 3.94 19.20
C HIS A 245 -13.55 2.49 18.72
N LYS A 246 -12.97 1.65 19.58
CA LYS A 246 -12.82 0.20 19.37
C LYS A 246 -14.21 -0.44 19.37
N HIS A 247 -14.85 -0.52 18.21
CA HIS A 247 -16.14 -1.16 18.05
C HIS A 247 -15.97 -2.59 17.55
N VAL A 248 -16.54 -3.52 18.31
CA VAL A 248 -16.69 -4.91 17.92
C VAL A 248 -18.17 -5.20 17.90
N HIS A 249 -18.70 -5.78 16.83
CA HIS A 249 -20.12 -6.10 16.77
C HIS A 249 -20.36 -7.50 16.25
N ILE A 250 -21.40 -8.14 16.77
CA ILE A 250 -21.92 -9.36 16.16
C ILE A 250 -22.77 -8.90 14.96
N LEU A 251 -22.56 -9.47 13.78
CA LEU A 251 -23.29 -9.09 12.57
C LEU A 251 -24.81 -9.23 12.77
N GLY A 252 -25.53 -8.11 12.68
CA GLY A 252 -26.99 -8.04 12.95
C GLY A 252 -27.37 -8.14 14.43
N GLY A 253 -26.40 -7.99 15.33
CA GLY A 253 -26.52 -8.14 16.78
C GLY A 253 -26.15 -6.88 17.56
N ALA A 254 -25.59 -7.09 18.77
CA ALA A 254 -25.17 -6.02 19.67
C ALA A 254 -23.71 -5.59 19.44
N ASP A 255 -23.40 -4.38 19.89
CA ASP A 255 -22.06 -3.81 19.90
C ASP A 255 -21.35 -4.03 21.23
N PHE A 256 -20.03 -4.12 21.17
CA PHE A 256 -19.11 -4.43 22.25
C PHE A 256 -17.84 -3.57 22.13
N TRP A 257 -17.15 -3.39 23.25
CA TRP A 257 -15.88 -2.66 23.33
C TRP A 257 -14.64 -3.55 23.18
N THR A 258 -14.82 -4.86 23.34
CA THR A 258 -13.73 -5.84 23.29
C THR A 258 -14.18 -7.06 22.51
N ILE A 259 -13.24 -7.71 21.84
CA ILE A 259 -13.45 -8.93 21.06
C ILE A 259 -13.89 -10.04 21.99
N GLN A 260 -13.28 -10.18 23.17
CA GLN A 260 -13.67 -11.21 24.13
C GLN A 260 -15.12 -11.04 24.59
N SER A 261 -15.59 -9.81 24.82
CA SER A 261 -16.98 -9.56 25.24
C SER A 261 -17.98 -9.96 24.13
N ALA A 262 -17.63 -9.71 22.87
CA ALA A 262 -18.41 -10.16 21.72
C ALA A 262 -18.40 -11.69 21.62
N VAL A 263 -17.24 -12.32 21.80
CA VAL A 263 -17.10 -13.79 21.83
C VAL A 263 -17.95 -14.38 22.95
N ASP A 264 -17.96 -13.81 24.15
CA ASP A 264 -18.73 -14.29 25.29
C ASP A 264 -20.24 -14.26 25.02
N ALA A 265 -20.72 -13.19 24.36
CA ALA A 265 -22.12 -13.01 24.00
C ALA A 265 -22.57 -13.79 22.75
N ALA A 266 -21.64 -14.10 21.85
CA ALA A 266 -21.93 -14.78 20.60
C ALA A 266 -22.39 -16.23 20.80
N VAL A 267 -23.24 -16.70 19.89
CA VAL A 267 -23.68 -18.09 19.78
C VAL A 267 -23.14 -18.72 18.50
N ASP A 268 -23.22 -20.05 18.38
CA ASP A 268 -22.71 -20.79 17.22
C ASP A 268 -23.23 -20.23 15.88
N GLY A 269 -22.31 -20.11 14.92
CA GLY A 269 -22.54 -19.56 13.59
C GLY A 269 -22.50 -18.03 13.51
N ASN A 270 -22.26 -17.32 14.61
CA ASN A 270 -22.13 -15.87 14.59
C ASN A 270 -20.82 -15.42 13.92
N THR A 271 -20.92 -14.27 13.24
CA THR A 271 -19.77 -13.51 12.74
C THR A 271 -19.58 -12.29 13.63
N ILE A 272 -18.39 -12.19 14.22
CA ILE A 272 -17.92 -11.02 14.95
C ILE A 272 -17.11 -10.19 13.98
N VAL A 273 -17.54 -8.95 13.76
CA VAL A 273 -16.86 -7.96 12.94
C VAL A 273 -16.13 -6.99 13.87
N VAL A 274 -14.85 -6.81 13.60
CA VAL A 274 -13.93 -5.99 14.39
C VAL A 274 -13.58 -4.76 13.56
N ASP A 275 -13.87 -3.58 14.07
CA ASP A 275 -13.49 -2.32 13.43
C ASP A 275 -11.99 -2.05 13.60
N PRO A 276 -11.36 -1.30 12.68
CA PRO A 276 -9.94 -0.94 12.80
C PRO A 276 -9.59 -0.31 14.17
N GLY A 277 -8.50 -0.78 14.74
CA GLY A 277 -7.95 -0.38 16.03
C GLY A 277 -7.03 -1.46 16.61
N THR A 278 -6.32 -1.11 17.67
CA THR A 278 -5.47 -2.05 18.42
C THR A 278 -6.18 -2.58 19.67
N TYR A 279 -6.39 -3.89 19.74
CA TYR A 279 -7.10 -4.59 20.81
C TYR A 279 -6.09 -5.31 21.70
N ASN A 280 -5.84 -4.75 22.90
CA ASN A 280 -4.91 -5.32 23.88
C ASN A 280 -5.64 -6.34 24.76
N GLU A 281 -5.97 -7.50 24.18
CA GLU A 281 -6.66 -8.59 24.88
C GLU A 281 -6.28 -9.95 24.33
N ASN A 282 -6.46 -10.99 25.15
CA ASN A 282 -6.42 -12.38 24.70
C ASN A 282 -7.84 -12.82 24.34
N VAL A 283 -8.02 -13.37 23.15
CA VAL A 283 -9.32 -13.84 22.64
C VAL A 283 -9.41 -15.35 22.78
N ASN A 284 -10.39 -15.83 23.55
CA ASN A 284 -10.58 -17.23 23.90
C ASN A 284 -11.90 -17.74 23.33
N ILE A 285 -11.81 -18.67 22.37
CA ILE A 285 -12.93 -19.22 21.60
C ILE A 285 -13.07 -20.71 21.96
N TYR A 286 -13.67 -20.97 23.12
CA TYR A 286 -13.89 -22.32 23.64
C TYR A 286 -15.30 -22.81 23.32
N SER A 287 -15.43 -24.03 22.81
CA SER A 287 -16.70 -24.70 22.50
C SER A 287 -17.69 -23.90 21.63
N LYS A 288 -17.23 -22.96 20.78
CA LYS A 288 -18.10 -22.14 19.91
C LYS A 288 -17.69 -22.19 18.45
N GLN A 289 -18.65 -22.34 17.55
CA GLN A 289 -18.43 -22.15 16.11
C GLN A 289 -18.57 -20.65 15.77
N LEU A 290 -17.47 -19.96 15.47
CA LEU A 290 -17.48 -18.51 15.24
C LEU A 290 -16.60 -18.12 14.06
N THR A 291 -16.97 -17.03 13.39
CA THR A 291 -16.08 -16.27 12.50
C THR A 291 -15.73 -14.96 13.17
N ILE A 292 -14.45 -14.61 13.26
CA ILE A 292 -13.97 -13.30 13.69
C ILE A 292 -13.20 -12.68 12.53
N ARG A 293 -13.63 -11.49 12.09
CA ARG A 293 -13.03 -10.81 10.94
C ARG A 293 -12.96 -9.31 11.07
N SER A 294 -12.08 -8.66 10.30
CA SER A 294 -12.18 -7.22 10.10
C SER A 294 -13.41 -6.84 9.27
N VAL A 295 -13.72 -5.54 9.23
CA VAL A 295 -14.81 -4.97 8.43
C VAL A 295 -14.73 -5.41 6.97
N ASN A 296 -13.52 -5.35 6.39
CA ASN A 296 -13.25 -5.79 5.02
C ASN A 296 -11.98 -6.68 4.97
N PRO A 297 -12.14 -8.01 5.05
CA PRO A 297 -11.03 -8.93 5.19
C PRO A 297 -10.24 -9.21 3.92
N GLU A 298 -10.63 -8.64 2.78
CA GLU A 298 -9.87 -8.69 1.52
C GLU A 298 -9.06 -7.42 1.28
N ASN A 299 -9.31 -6.36 2.05
CA ASN A 299 -8.63 -5.08 1.88
C ASN A 299 -7.48 -4.95 2.89
N ARG A 300 -6.25 -4.91 2.38
CA ARG A 300 -5.01 -4.83 3.16
C ARG A 300 -5.02 -3.72 4.22
N ALA A 301 -5.56 -2.54 3.91
CA ALA A 301 -5.63 -1.43 4.87
C ALA A 301 -6.51 -1.75 6.08
N PHE A 302 -7.60 -2.52 5.92
CA PHE A 302 -8.40 -2.97 7.06
C PHE A 302 -7.70 -4.06 7.87
N ILE A 303 -6.97 -4.96 7.20
CA ILE A 303 -6.23 -6.04 7.85
C ILE A 303 -5.13 -5.46 8.74
N GLU A 304 -4.29 -4.58 8.19
CA GLU A 304 -3.15 -3.96 8.89
C GLU A 304 -3.59 -3.08 10.06
N ASN A 305 -4.75 -2.42 9.94
CA ASN A 305 -5.26 -1.54 11.00
C ASN A 305 -6.18 -2.26 12.01
N THR A 306 -6.52 -3.53 11.84
CA THR A 306 -7.33 -4.30 12.82
C THR A 306 -6.42 -5.27 13.58
N ILE A 307 -5.83 -4.79 14.67
CA ILE A 307 -4.69 -5.42 15.34
C ILE A 307 -5.11 -6.02 16.68
N ILE A 308 -4.80 -7.30 16.91
CA ILE A 308 -4.89 -7.94 18.23
C ILE A 308 -3.48 -8.02 18.81
N ALA A 309 -3.24 -7.33 19.93
CA ALA A 309 -1.92 -7.16 20.53
C ALA A 309 -1.93 -7.36 22.06
N PRO A 310 -2.03 -8.59 22.56
CA PRO A 310 -2.04 -8.83 24.00
C PRO A 310 -0.69 -8.46 24.65
N ASP A 311 -0.74 -7.99 25.90
CA ASP A 311 0.47 -7.71 26.68
C ASP A 311 1.26 -8.99 27.04
N SER A 312 0.57 -10.12 27.18
CA SER A 312 1.13 -11.43 27.51
C SER A 312 0.25 -12.58 27.02
N ASP A 313 0.79 -13.81 27.00
CA ASP A 313 0.11 -15.05 26.59
C ASP A 313 -0.33 -15.08 25.11
N THR A 314 -0.93 -16.21 24.69
CA THR A 314 -1.42 -16.42 23.32
C THR A 314 -2.49 -15.38 22.96
N ALA A 315 -2.40 -14.77 21.77
CA ALA A 315 -3.38 -13.77 21.33
C ALA A 315 -4.76 -14.36 21.06
N ILE A 316 -4.83 -15.49 20.34
CA ILE A 316 -6.09 -16.20 20.08
C ILE A 316 -5.95 -17.67 20.47
N ASN A 317 -6.82 -18.15 21.36
CA ASN A 317 -6.98 -19.58 21.66
C ASN A 317 -8.28 -20.08 21.02
N ALA A 318 -8.19 -21.06 20.13
CA ALA A 318 -9.35 -21.63 19.41
C ALA A 318 -9.56 -23.12 19.75
N GLY A 319 -10.80 -23.50 20.08
CA GLY A 319 -11.15 -24.90 20.35
C GLY A 319 -10.77 -25.37 21.75
N ASP A 320 -11.18 -26.59 22.08
CA ASP A 320 -11.05 -27.14 23.43
C ASP A 320 -10.02 -28.27 23.49
N PHE A 321 -9.29 -28.36 24.59
CA PHE A 321 -8.36 -29.48 24.81
C PHE A 321 -9.05 -30.84 25.02
N TRP A 322 -10.36 -30.85 25.32
CA TRP A 322 -11.12 -32.05 25.70
C TRP A 322 -12.59 -32.04 25.21
N GLY A 323 -12.88 -31.31 24.14
CA GLY A 323 -14.25 -31.00 23.67
C GLY A 323 -14.64 -31.64 22.34
N THR A 324 -15.71 -31.12 21.74
CA THR A 324 -16.11 -31.39 20.35
C THR A 324 -15.26 -30.57 19.37
N ASP A 325 -15.39 -30.79 18.06
CA ASP A 325 -14.64 -30.06 17.02
C ASP A 325 -15.44 -28.82 16.54
N PRO A 326 -15.44 -27.65 17.22
CA PRO A 326 -16.08 -26.45 16.67
C PRO A 326 -15.29 -25.97 15.45
N GLU A 327 -15.96 -25.25 14.55
CA GLU A 327 -15.30 -24.58 13.43
C GLU A 327 -15.04 -23.11 13.80
N VAL A 328 -13.78 -22.71 13.81
CA VAL A 328 -13.35 -21.35 14.12
C VAL A 328 -12.68 -20.76 12.89
N THR A 329 -13.19 -19.62 12.41
CA THR A 329 -12.58 -18.88 11.31
C THR A 329 -12.05 -17.54 11.82
N ILE A 330 -10.77 -17.29 11.57
CA ILE A 330 -10.08 -16.02 11.81
C ILE A 330 -9.69 -15.45 10.46
N GLU A 331 -10.15 -14.25 10.15
CA GLU A 331 -10.08 -13.74 8.78
C GLU A 331 -9.78 -12.23 8.72
N GLY A 332 -8.77 -11.83 7.95
CA GLY A 332 -8.56 -10.41 7.68
C GLY A 332 -8.07 -9.59 8.87
N LEU A 333 -7.28 -10.17 9.77
CA LEU A 333 -6.80 -9.53 11.00
C LEU A 333 -5.27 -9.52 11.09
N THR A 334 -4.73 -8.54 11.79
CA THR A 334 -3.33 -8.53 12.23
C THR A 334 -3.23 -9.04 13.67
N VAL A 335 -2.33 -9.98 13.92
CA VAL A 335 -1.99 -10.48 15.26
C VAL A 335 -0.54 -10.12 15.54
N HIS A 336 -0.32 -9.24 16.51
CA HIS A 336 1.00 -8.86 16.98
C HIS A 336 1.20 -9.39 18.40
N SER A 337 1.98 -10.46 18.57
CA SER A 337 2.09 -11.14 19.87
C SER A 337 3.54 -11.34 20.32
N ASN A 338 3.82 -10.97 21.56
CA ASN A 338 5.08 -11.32 22.23
C ASN A 338 5.16 -12.80 22.65
N SER A 339 4.12 -13.60 22.38
CA SER A 339 4.03 -15.03 22.67
C SER A 339 3.57 -15.79 21.43
N HIS A 340 2.71 -16.80 21.59
CA HIS A 340 2.02 -17.44 20.47
C HIS A 340 1.01 -16.47 19.83
N GLY A 341 0.88 -16.51 18.51
CA GLY A 341 -0.17 -15.77 17.80
C GLY A 341 -1.52 -16.44 18.01
N ILE A 342 -1.72 -17.55 17.31
CA ILE A 342 -2.93 -18.37 17.39
C ILE A 342 -2.54 -19.76 17.87
N ALA A 343 -3.12 -20.20 18.99
CA ALA A 343 -3.02 -21.58 19.45
C ALA A 343 -4.38 -22.27 19.33
N SER A 344 -4.37 -23.58 19.12
CA SER A 344 -5.60 -24.37 19.05
C SER A 344 -5.61 -25.59 19.96
N GLY A 345 -6.78 -25.87 20.53
CA GLY A 345 -7.17 -27.20 20.97
C GLY A 345 -7.83 -27.97 19.83
N THR A 346 -8.58 -29.01 20.14
CA THR A 346 -9.34 -29.78 19.16
C THR A 346 -10.45 -28.92 18.52
N CYS A 347 -10.33 -28.66 17.21
CA CYS A 347 -11.27 -27.88 16.40
C CYS A 347 -11.01 -28.04 14.89
N VAL A 348 -11.85 -27.43 14.06
CA VAL A 348 -11.50 -27.08 12.68
C VAL A 348 -11.13 -25.60 12.65
N LEU A 349 -9.86 -25.30 12.39
CA LEU A 349 -9.34 -23.93 12.39
C LEU A 349 -9.13 -23.44 10.95
N THR A 350 -9.76 -22.34 10.58
CA THR A 350 -9.48 -21.63 9.33
C THR A 350 -8.84 -20.29 9.67
N VAL A 351 -7.66 -20.01 9.12
CA VAL A 351 -6.98 -18.72 9.23
C VAL A 351 -6.73 -18.23 7.81
N ARG A 352 -7.29 -17.07 7.43
CA ARG A 352 -7.09 -16.54 6.08
C ARG A 352 -6.95 -15.03 6.02
N ASN A 353 -6.20 -14.54 5.03
CA ASN A 353 -5.97 -13.11 4.84
C ASN A 353 -5.43 -12.42 6.11
N CYS A 354 -4.58 -13.11 6.87
CA CYS A 354 -4.10 -12.63 8.16
C CYS A 354 -2.62 -12.27 8.11
N ILE A 355 -2.24 -11.29 8.93
CA ILE A 355 -0.84 -10.96 9.21
C ILE A 355 -0.54 -11.43 10.63
N LEU A 356 0.39 -12.37 10.79
CA LEU A 356 0.82 -12.90 12.09
C LEU A 356 2.28 -12.51 12.33
N ASP A 357 2.50 -11.50 13.16
CA ASP A 357 3.83 -11.07 13.60
C ASP A 357 4.01 -11.48 15.06
N CYS A 358 4.77 -12.54 15.31
CA CYS A 358 4.84 -13.15 16.63
C CYS A 358 6.27 -13.43 17.07
N THR A 359 6.52 -13.25 18.37
CA THR A 359 7.82 -13.59 18.96
C THR A 359 7.99 -15.10 19.14
N TYR A 360 6.91 -15.84 19.46
CA TYR A 360 6.92 -17.30 19.57
C TYR A 360 6.18 -17.94 18.38
N ASN A 361 5.51 -19.10 18.56
CA ASN A 361 4.85 -19.75 17.41
C ASN A 361 3.74 -18.86 16.87
N CYS A 362 3.76 -18.48 15.60
CA CYS A 362 2.65 -17.73 15.03
C CYS A 362 1.37 -18.58 15.03
N LEU A 363 1.50 -19.85 14.65
CA LEU A 363 0.45 -20.86 14.70
C LEU A 363 0.92 -22.09 15.47
N ASP A 364 0.29 -22.35 16.62
CA ASP A 364 0.47 -23.57 17.42
C ASP A 364 -0.77 -24.46 17.31
N ILE A 365 -0.67 -25.49 16.47
CA ILE A 365 -1.79 -26.35 16.10
C ILE A 365 -1.83 -27.56 17.01
N GLY A 366 -2.88 -27.64 17.82
CA GLY A 366 -3.07 -28.68 18.81
C GLY A 366 -3.38 -30.06 18.23
N SER A 367 -3.45 -31.05 19.12
CA SER A 367 -3.88 -32.40 18.77
C SER A 367 -5.37 -32.43 18.42
N GLY A 368 -5.73 -33.18 17.37
CA GLY A 368 -7.11 -33.28 16.90
C GLY A 368 -7.59 -32.10 16.06
N THR A 369 -6.71 -31.15 15.73
CA THR A 369 -7.07 -29.97 14.93
C THR A 369 -6.81 -30.17 13.45
N THR A 370 -7.85 -30.02 12.63
CA THR A 370 -7.68 -29.84 11.18
C THR A 370 -7.58 -28.35 10.89
N SER A 371 -6.54 -27.91 10.17
CA SER A 371 -6.27 -26.49 9.96
C SER A 371 -6.16 -26.15 8.49
N ASN A 372 -6.81 -25.06 8.07
CA ASN A 372 -6.68 -24.45 6.75
C ASN A 372 -6.11 -23.05 6.91
N ILE A 373 -4.88 -22.84 6.46
CA ILE A 373 -4.16 -21.57 6.54
C ILE A 373 -3.96 -21.09 5.10
N ASN A 374 -4.56 -19.97 4.74
CA ASN A 374 -4.62 -19.51 3.35
C ASN A 374 -4.33 -18.02 3.24
N ASN A 375 -3.50 -17.61 2.27
CA ASN A 375 -3.25 -16.19 1.99
C ASN A 375 -2.81 -15.40 3.24
N CYS A 376 -1.89 -15.97 4.02
CA CYS A 376 -1.39 -15.37 5.26
C CYS A 376 0.06 -14.95 5.13
N GLU A 377 0.40 -13.84 5.79
CA GLU A 377 1.77 -13.43 6.05
C GLU A 377 2.15 -13.80 7.48
N ILE A 378 3.17 -14.64 7.63
CA ILE A 378 3.56 -15.24 8.91
C ILE A 378 5.03 -14.92 9.17
N CYS A 379 5.29 -14.12 10.19
CA CYS A 379 6.63 -13.75 10.63
C CYS A 379 6.86 -14.19 12.07
N SER A 380 7.80 -15.12 12.30
CA SER A 380 8.19 -15.55 13.65
C SER A 380 9.64 -15.17 13.98
N LEU A 381 9.84 -14.56 15.15
CA LEU A 381 11.18 -14.12 15.59
C LEU A 381 11.99 -15.22 16.28
N ASN A 382 11.40 -15.94 17.25
CA ASN A 382 12.15 -16.87 18.12
C ASN A 382 11.65 -18.32 18.10
N ALA A 383 10.59 -18.65 17.37
CA ALA A 383 10.06 -20.01 17.31
C ALA A 383 9.53 -20.38 15.93
N TYR A 384 8.48 -21.20 15.84
CA TYR A 384 8.00 -21.76 14.58
C TYR A 384 6.99 -20.83 13.88
N GLY A 385 6.98 -20.82 12.55
CA GLY A 385 5.90 -20.15 11.81
C GLY A 385 4.58 -20.90 12.03
N VAL A 386 4.55 -22.16 11.59
CA VAL A 386 3.47 -23.11 11.82
C VAL A 386 4.03 -24.35 12.51
N PHE A 387 3.49 -24.69 13.67
CA PHE A 387 3.87 -25.89 14.42
C PHE A 387 2.65 -26.78 14.67
N SER A 388 2.82 -28.09 14.44
CA SER A 388 1.86 -29.12 14.79
C SER A 388 2.57 -30.36 15.32
N SER A 389 2.10 -30.84 16.47
CA SER A 389 2.42 -32.16 17.01
C SER A 389 1.15 -32.99 17.19
N SER A 390 0.31 -32.98 16.15
CA SER A 390 -1.01 -33.61 16.16
C SER A 390 -0.95 -35.12 15.90
N ASP A 391 -2.10 -35.79 15.80
CA ASP A 391 -2.16 -37.21 15.45
C ASP A 391 -2.29 -37.43 13.93
N SER A 392 -2.19 -38.69 13.50
CA SER A 392 -2.18 -39.05 12.08
C SER A 392 -3.48 -38.91 11.32
N THR A 393 -4.57 -38.48 11.97
CA THR A 393 -5.89 -38.41 11.34
C THR A 393 -6.27 -37.01 10.89
N VAL A 394 -5.53 -35.99 11.32
CA VAL A 394 -5.81 -34.59 10.95
C VAL A 394 -4.98 -34.13 9.76
N SER A 395 -5.45 -33.07 9.11
CA SER A 395 -4.78 -32.43 7.98
C SER A 395 -4.46 -30.99 8.30
N ILE A 396 -3.21 -30.61 8.03
CA ILE A 396 -2.72 -29.24 8.09
C ILE A 396 -2.50 -28.78 6.66
N ASN A 397 -3.30 -27.84 6.19
CA ASN A 397 -3.23 -27.28 4.85
C ASN A 397 -2.71 -25.84 4.94
N VAL A 398 -1.60 -25.56 4.29
CA VAL A 398 -0.96 -24.23 4.23
C VAL A 398 -0.84 -23.85 2.77
N THR A 399 -1.51 -22.77 2.37
CA THR A 399 -1.69 -22.43 0.95
C THR A 399 -1.51 -20.94 0.73
N ASP A 400 -0.82 -20.54 -0.33
CA ASP A 400 -0.72 -19.14 -0.75
C ASP A 400 -0.13 -18.23 0.36
N CYS A 401 0.76 -18.77 1.19
CA CYS A 401 1.30 -18.08 2.36
C CYS A 401 2.75 -17.63 2.16
N VAL A 402 3.09 -16.49 2.76
CA VAL A 402 4.47 -16.04 2.94
C VAL A 402 4.88 -16.32 4.38
N ILE A 403 5.89 -17.17 4.58
CA ILE A 403 6.34 -17.61 5.90
C ILE A 403 7.82 -17.28 6.06
N SER A 404 8.11 -16.31 6.91
CA SER A 404 9.46 -15.87 7.22
C SER A 404 9.76 -15.96 8.71
N GLY A 405 11.05 -16.06 9.04
CA GLY A 405 11.45 -16.06 10.44
C GLY A 405 12.96 -16.03 10.63
N THR A 406 13.38 -15.72 11.84
CA THR A 406 14.80 -15.57 12.21
C THR A 406 15.25 -16.55 13.31
N ALA A 407 14.37 -17.48 13.68
CA ALA A 407 14.60 -18.42 14.77
C ALA A 407 15.67 -19.49 14.44
N THR A 408 16.75 -19.52 15.22
CA THR A 408 17.93 -20.39 14.96
C THR A 408 17.74 -21.88 15.33
N SER A 409 16.61 -22.24 15.93
CA SER A 409 16.31 -23.60 16.41
C SER A 409 14.91 -24.08 16.06
N ALA A 410 14.21 -23.37 15.16
CA ALA A 410 12.84 -23.66 14.77
C ALA A 410 12.68 -23.64 13.24
N ALA A 411 11.48 -23.98 12.76
CA ALA A 411 11.20 -24.08 11.33
C ALA A 411 10.07 -23.16 10.89
N GLY A 412 10.03 -22.86 9.59
CA GLY A 412 8.88 -22.24 8.96
C GLY A 412 7.61 -23.05 9.17
N VAL A 413 7.66 -24.32 8.80
CA VAL A 413 6.56 -25.27 9.02
C VAL A 413 7.10 -26.55 9.64
N THR A 414 6.56 -26.95 10.79
CA THR A 414 6.85 -28.24 11.42
C THR A 414 5.55 -29.01 11.63
N VAL A 415 5.46 -30.20 11.04
CA VAL A 415 4.32 -31.11 11.25
C VAL A 415 4.84 -32.49 11.65
N SER A 416 4.35 -32.99 12.77
CA SER A 416 4.62 -34.34 13.25
C SER A 416 3.35 -35.18 13.27
N TYR A 417 3.44 -36.42 12.78
CA TYR A 417 2.40 -37.45 12.71
C TYR A 417 1.18 -37.14 11.82
N ALA A 418 0.79 -35.89 11.62
CA ALA A 418 -0.36 -35.48 10.81
C ALA A 418 -0.11 -35.51 9.29
N ASN A 419 -1.18 -35.25 8.52
CA ASN A 419 -1.08 -34.99 7.08
C ASN A 419 -0.72 -33.52 6.85
N LEU A 420 0.21 -33.25 5.93
CA LEU A 420 0.57 -31.90 5.52
C LEU A 420 0.29 -31.71 4.03
N THR A 421 -0.44 -30.65 3.69
CA THR A 421 -0.46 -30.07 2.34
C THR A 421 0.14 -28.68 2.43
N ILE A 422 1.17 -28.42 1.63
CA ILE A 422 1.72 -27.07 1.46
C ILE A 422 1.86 -26.75 -0.02
N GLN A 423 1.24 -25.65 -0.42
CA GLN A 423 1.10 -25.27 -1.82
C GLN A 423 1.24 -23.76 -2.01
N ASN A 424 1.92 -23.33 -3.08
CA ASN A 424 2.02 -21.92 -3.48
C ASN A 424 2.56 -21.03 -2.35
N CYS A 425 3.43 -21.57 -1.50
CA CYS A 425 4.00 -20.84 -0.38
C CYS A 425 5.41 -20.35 -0.68
N GLN A 426 5.74 -19.17 -0.16
CA GLN A 426 7.10 -18.66 -0.06
C GLN A 426 7.61 -18.86 1.36
N ILE A 427 8.58 -19.76 1.57
CA ILE A 427 9.20 -20.00 2.88
C ILE A 427 10.65 -19.56 2.85
N ARG A 428 10.97 -18.49 3.59
CA ARG A 428 12.26 -17.82 3.48
C ARG A 428 12.89 -17.45 4.82
N ASN A 429 14.19 -17.22 4.80
CA ASN A 429 14.99 -16.68 5.90
C ASN A 429 15.13 -17.56 7.16
N TRP A 430 14.57 -18.77 7.17
CA TRP A 430 14.65 -19.70 8.30
C TRP A 430 16.07 -20.24 8.51
N PRO A 431 16.72 -19.98 9.67
CA PRO A 431 18.09 -20.42 9.86
C PRO A 431 18.30 -21.91 10.15
N TYR A 432 17.24 -22.63 10.54
CA TYR A 432 17.34 -24.05 10.87
C TYR A 432 16.65 -24.92 9.82
N TYR A 433 15.31 -24.88 9.73
CA TYR A 433 14.55 -25.62 8.72
C TYR A 433 13.53 -24.71 8.00
N GLY A 434 13.36 -24.88 6.69
CA GLY A 434 12.18 -24.33 5.99
C GLY A 434 10.94 -25.14 6.38
N ILE A 435 10.92 -26.41 6.00
CA ILE A 435 9.87 -27.39 6.32
C ILE A 435 10.49 -28.59 7.03
N SER A 436 9.89 -29.00 8.15
CA SER A 436 10.16 -30.28 8.81
C SER A 436 8.89 -31.12 8.89
N LEU A 437 8.89 -32.24 8.17
CA LEU A 437 7.81 -33.23 8.19
C LEU A 437 8.33 -34.51 8.83
N CYS A 438 7.73 -34.92 9.96
CA CYS A 438 8.20 -36.03 10.77
C CYS A 438 7.08 -37.06 11.01
N ASN A 439 7.36 -38.35 10.80
CA ASN A 439 6.39 -39.44 11.02
C ASN A 439 5.03 -39.26 10.31
N ALA A 440 5.00 -38.58 9.16
CA ALA A 440 3.74 -38.21 8.53
C ALA A 440 2.98 -39.43 7.98
N ALA A 441 1.65 -39.38 8.10
CA ALA A 441 0.76 -40.35 7.45
C ALA A 441 0.66 -40.08 5.93
N SER A 442 0.61 -38.82 5.54
CA SER A 442 0.80 -38.37 4.16
C SER A 442 1.35 -36.95 4.10
N GLY A 443 1.99 -36.59 2.99
CA GLY A 443 2.49 -35.23 2.77
C GLY A 443 2.47 -34.84 1.29
N LYS A 444 2.05 -33.62 1.00
CA LYS A 444 2.16 -33.00 -0.33
C LYS A 444 2.79 -31.63 -0.19
N ILE A 445 3.96 -31.46 -0.78
CA ILE A 445 4.73 -30.21 -0.78
C ILE A 445 4.91 -29.85 -2.25
N TYR A 446 4.15 -28.89 -2.78
CA TYR A 446 4.24 -28.57 -4.20
C TYR A 446 4.05 -27.10 -4.57
N ASN A 447 4.64 -26.68 -5.69
CA ASN A 447 4.58 -25.30 -6.16
C ASN A 447 5.04 -24.30 -5.09
N ASN A 448 6.08 -24.63 -4.31
CA ASN A 448 6.59 -23.73 -3.28
C ASN A 448 7.97 -23.22 -3.66
N THR A 449 8.24 -21.97 -3.28
CA THR A 449 9.56 -21.37 -3.29
C THR A 449 10.10 -21.39 -1.86
N ILE A 450 11.17 -22.17 -1.65
CA ILE A 450 11.77 -22.33 -0.32
C ILE A 450 13.24 -21.93 -0.43
N SER A 451 13.59 -20.85 0.26
CA SER A 451 14.92 -20.26 0.20
C SER A 451 15.57 -20.18 1.57
N GLY A 452 16.86 -20.51 1.62
CA GLY A 452 17.65 -20.35 2.83
C GLY A 452 18.11 -18.92 3.03
N ASN A 453 18.52 -18.58 4.26
CA ASN A 453 19.43 -17.46 4.43
C ASN A 453 20.87 -17.97 4.21
N SER A 454 21.67 -17.24 3.43
CA SER A 454 23.02 -17.65 3.02
C SER A 454 24.01 -17.80 4.20
N THR A 455 23.63 -17.38 5.40
CA THR A 455 24.51 -17.28 6.57
C THR A 455 24.45 -18.48 7.52
N SER A 456 23.37 -19.27 7.52
CA SER A 456 23.17 -20.35 8.50
C SER A 456 23.04 -21.76 7.91
N ALA A 457 23.04 -21.90 6.58
CA ALA A 457 22.95 -23.17 5.87
C ALA A 457 21.77 -24.06 6.30
N PRO A 458 20.51 -23.57 6.18
CA PRO A 458 19.33 -24.30 6.67
C PRO A 458 18.99 -25.55 5.84
N LEU A 459 18.26 -26.51 6.41
CA LEU A 459 17.66 -27.56 5.58
C LEU A 459 16.31 -27.06 5.05
N LEU A 460 16.15 -26.97 3.74
CA LEU A 460 14.94 -26.39 3.16
C LEU A 460 13.75 -27.31 3.37
N ILE A 461 13.91 -28.61 3.09
CA ILE A 461 12.92 -29.65 3.40
C ILE A 461 13.59 -30.79 4.15
N ASP A 462 13.07 -31.12 5.33
CA ASP A 462 13.43 -32.31 6.10
C ASP A 462 12.27 -33.30 6.18
N LEU A 463 12.48 -34.50 5.64
CA LEU A 463 11.56 -35.62 5.68
C LEU A 463 12.13 -36.69 6.62
N SER A 464 11.64 -36.76 7.85
CA SER A 464 12.18 -37.66 8.88
C SER A 464 11.20 -38.75 9.32
N ASN A 465 11.72 -39.96 9.55
CA ASN A 465 10.99 -41.12 10.09
C ASN A 465 9.70 -41.47 9.30
N GLN A 466 9.77 -41.44 7.98
CA GLN A 466 8.58 -41.56 7.13
C GLN A 466 8.05 -43.00 7.09
N GLY A 467 6.76 -43.16 7.37
CA GLY A 467 6.00 -44.40 7.20
C GLY A 467 4.86 -44.30 6.18
N GLY A 468 4.43 -43.08 5.85
CA GLY A 468 3.37 -42.76 4.90
C GLY A 468 3.85 -42.45 3.47
N THR A 469 2.96 -41.86 2.65
CA THR A 469 3.31 -41.38 1.31
C THR A 469 3.59 -39.89 1.34
N VAL A 470 4.76 -39.46 0.86
CA VAL A 470 5.13 -38.04 0.76
C VAL A 470 5.49 -37.69 -0.67
N GLU A 471 4.89 -36.64 -1.21
CA GLU A 471 5.12 -36.11 -2.56
C GLU A 471 5.72 -34.70 -2.46
N VAL A 472 6.90 -34.51 -3.05
CA VAL A 472 7.59 -33.21 -3.18
C VAL A 472 7.69 -32.90 -4.66
N LEU A 473 6.85 -31.98 -5.15
CA LEU A 473 6.57 -31.79 -6.58
C LEU A 473 6.75 -30.33 -6.97
N ASN A 474 7.34 -30.00 -8.12
CA ASN A 474 7.25 -28.62 -8.66
C ASN A 474 7.73 -27.53 -7.68
N ASN A 475 8.72 -27.79 -6.82
CA ASN A 475 9.24 -26.77 -5.89
C ASN A 475 10.55 -26.19 -6.38
N MET A 476 10.78 -24.92 -6.06
CA MET A 476 12.05 -24.23 -6.24
C MET A 476 12.77 -24.13 -4.88
N LEU A 477 13.92 -24.80 -4.76
CA LEU A 477 14.65 -24.99 -3.50
C LEU A 477 16.10 -24.51 -3.63
N TYR A 478 16.41 -23.33 -3.08
CA TYR A 478 17.72 -22.72 -3.27
C TYR A 478 18.33 -22.04 -2.06
N ARG A 479 19.66 -21.87 -2.11
CA ARG A 479 20.47 -21.13 -1.11
C ARG A 479 20.31 -21.62 0.33
N GLY A 480 19.91 -22.87 0.52
CA GLY A 480 19.97 -23.57 1.79
C GLY A 480 21.35 -24.18 2.07
N GLY A 481 21.45 -24.87 3.19
CA GLY A 481 22.41 -25.91 3.46
C GLY A 481 22.12 -27.16 2.64
N ILE A 482 20.99 -27.81 2.93
CA ILE A 482 20.52 -28.97 2.17
C ILE A 482 19.16 -28.64 1.56
N GLY A 483 18.99 -28.88 0.26
CA GLY A 483 17.70 -28.72 -0.41
C GLY A 483 16.66 -29.67 0.15
N ILE A 484 16.86 -30.98 -0.03
CA ILE A 484 15.96 -32.01 0.52
C ILE A 484 16.77 -33.03 1.33
N ARG A 485 16.37 -33.25 2.57
CA ARG A 485 16.87 -34.32 3.43
C ARG A 485 15.80 -35.39 3.61
N VAL A 486 16.16 -36.65 3.36
CA VAL A 486 15.36 -37.83 3.74
C VAL A 486 16.12 -38.60 4.81
N ASN A 487 15.60 -38.59 6.03
CA ASN A 487 16.26 -39.22 7.17
C ASN A 487 15.38 -40.30 7.83
N GLY A 488 15.70 -41.57 7.60
CA GLY A 488 14.95 -42.70 8.15
C GLY A 488 13.60 -42.90 7.46
N ASN A 489 13.58 -43.69 6.38
CA ASN A 489 12.33 -44.15 5.76
C ASN A 489 12.04 -45.60 6.22
N TYR A 490 10.94 -45.80 6.94
CA TYR A 490 10.53 -47.09 7.53
C TYR A 490 9.43 -47.80 6.72
N GLY A 491 9.46 -47.64 5.39
CA GLY A 491 8.51 -48.28 4.48
C GLY A 491 7.51 -47.34 3.83
N GLY A 492 7.65 -46.03 4.05
CA GLY A 492 6.94 -45.00 3.32
C GLY A 492 7.39 -44.89 1.86
N VAL A 493 6.52 -44.35 1.01
CA VAL A 493 6.80 -44.06 -0.40
C VAL A 493 7.05 -42.57 -0.53
N ILE A 494 8.27 -42.19 -0.94
CA ILE A 494 8.64 -40.79 -1.12
C ILE A 494 8.81 -40.54 -2.61
N LYS A 495 8.06 -39.59 -3.17
CA LYS A 495 8.20 -39.16 -4.56
C LYS A 495 8.73 -37.74 -4.58
N ILE A 496 9.87 -37.54 -5.24
CA ILE A 496 10.50 -36.25 -5.42
C ILE A 496 10.62 -36.04 -6.93
N ARG A 497 9.77 -35.20 -7.51
CA ARG A 497 9.81 -34.96 -8.95
C ARG A 497 9.56 -33.53 -9.37
N ASN A 498 10.07 -33.18 -10.54
CA ASN A 498 9.87 -31.86 -11.15
C ASN A 498 10.31 -30.73 -10.19
N ASN A 499 11.36 -30.88 -9.39
CA ASN A 499 11.84 -29.80 -8.52
C ASN A 499 13.10 -29.19 -9.12
N THR A 500 13.32 -27.90 -8.88
CA THR A 500 14.58 -27.21 -9.14
C THR A 500 15.32 -27.03 -7.81
N ILE A 501 16.44 -27.73 -7.65
CA ILE A 501 17.23 -27.76 -6.41
C ILE A 501 18.62 -27.20 -6.68
N ALA A 502 18.83 -25.93 -6.36
CA ALA A 502 19.97 -25.18 -6.87
C ALA A 502 20.74 -24.40 -5.80
N CYS A 503 22.04 -24.22 -6.00
CA CYS A 503 22.87 -23.30 -5.19
C CYS A 503 22.83 -23.56 -3.67
N ASN A 504 22.60 -24.80 -3.23
CA ASN A 504 22.67 -25.14 -1.80
C ASN A 504 24.12 -25.40 -1.37
N THR A 505 24.48 -24.85 -0.22
CA THR A 505 25.86 -24.83 0.32
C THR A 505 26.38 -26.20 0.76
N SER A 506 25.51 -27.21 0.90
CA SER A 506 25.87 -28.60 1.22
C SER A 506 25.35 -29.59 0.18
N ASN A 507 24.08 -30.00 0.25
CA ASN A 507 23.54 -31.06 -0.60
C ASN A 507 22.30 -30.59 -1.36
N GLY A 508 22.16 -30.96 -2.64
CA GLY A 508 20.85 -30.86 -3.30
C GLY A 508 19.88 -31.86 -2.67
N LEU A 509 20.22 -33.14 -2.73
CA LEU A 509 19.53 -34.23 -2.02
C LEU A 509 20.49 -34.94 -1.05
N PHE A 510 20.04 -35.18 0.18
CA PHE A 510 20.70 -36.06 1.14
C PHE A 510 19.74 -37.14 1.66
N CYS A 511 20.14 -38.41 1.58
CA CYS A 511 19.36 -39.55 2.05
C CYS A 511 20.19 -40.45 2.99
N SER A 512 19.75 -40.65 4.24
CA SER A 512 20.54 -41.39 5.25
C SER A 512 20.38 -42.92 5.19
N SER A 513 19.23 -43.41 4.72
CA SER A 513 18.91 -44.84 4.53
C SER A 513 18.55 -45.05 3.07
N GLY A 514 19.26 -45.93 2.36
CA GLY A 514 19.30 -46.01 0.89
C GLY A 514 17.99 -45.77 0.10
N LEU A 515 18.16 -45.19 -1.10
CA LEU A 515 17.13 -44.63 -1.98
C LEU A 515 16.05 -45.60 -2.54
N SER A 516 16.01 -46.88 -2.14
CA SER A 516 15.15 -47.87 -2.82
C SER A 516 13.64 -47.61 -2.69
N ASN A 517 13.22 -46.78 -1.74
CA ASN A 517 11.82 -46.34 -1.54
C ASN A 517 11.62 -44.84 -1.85
N VAL A 518 12.59 -44.22 -2.53
CA VAL A 518 12.54 -42.82 -2.98
C VAL A 518 12.52 -42.83 -4.51
N GLU A 519 11.42 -42.39 -5.10
CA GLU A 519 11.35 -42.07 -6.52
C GLU A 519 11.91 -40.66 -6.74
N PHE A 520 13.02 -40.53 -7.47
CA PHE A 520 13.62 -39.24 -7.79
C PHE A 520 13.68 -39.05 -9.30
N LYS A 521 12.81 -38.19 -9.85
CA LYS A 521 12.61 -38.08 -11.30
C LYS A 521 12.39 -36.64 -11.78
N ASN A 522 12.85 -36.26 -12.97
CA ASN A 522 12.60 -34.94 -13.56
C ASN A 522 13.04 -33.75 -12.70
N ASN A 523 14.02 -33.91 -11.81
CA ASN A 523 14.50 -32.80 -11.00
C ASN A 523 15.73 -32.17 -11.65
N ILE A 524 15.88 -30.84 -11.52
CA ILE A 524 17.17 -30.17 -11.71
C ILE A 524 17.90 -30.17 -10.36
N VAL A 525 19.15 -30.63 -10.35
CA VAL A 525 20.04 -30.59 -9.19
C VAL A 525 21.37 -29.99 -9.63
N TRP A 526 21.53 -28.69 -9.38
CA TRP A 526 22.57 -27.88 -10.01
C TRP A 526 23.27 -26.92 -9.05
N ASN A 527 24.59 -26.75 -9.21
CA ASN A 527 25.39 -25.81 -8.42
C ASN A 527 25.31 -26.00 -6.88
N ASN A 528 24.90 -27.17 -6.41
CA ASN A 528 25.02 -27.53 -5.00
C ASN A 528 26.45 -28.00 -4.69
N ALA A 529 26.95 -27.85 -3.46
CA ALA A 529 28.29 -28.35 -3.13
C ALA A 529 28.43 -29.87 -3.35
N THR A 530 27.36 -30.63 -3.11
CA THR A 530 27.17 -32.01 -3.55
C THR A 530 25.77 -32.16 -4.13
N GLN A 531 25.66 -32.62 -5.37
CA GLN A 531 24.32 -32.74 -5.99
C GLN A 531 23.45 -33.74 -5.23
N ILE A 532 23.91 -34.98 -5.07
CA ILE A 532 23.14 -36.07 -4.46
C ILE A 532 24.04 -36.92 -3.56
N SER A 533 23.58 -37.20 -2.34
CA SER A 533 24.22 -38.10 -1.38
C SER A 533 23.23 -39.11 -0.81
N PRO A 534 23.56 -40.42 -0.79
CA PRO A 534 24.76 -41.04 -1.36
C PRO A 534 24.76 -41.02 -2.89
N THR A 535 25.94 -41.11 -3.51
CA THR A 535 26.15 -40.93 -4.97
C THR A 535 25.60 -42.06 -5.85
N ASN A 536 24.82 -43.00 -5.32
CA ASN A 536 24.21 -44.06 -6.13
C ASN A 536 22.98 -43.53 -6.89
N LEU A 537 23.19 -43.20 -8.16
CA LEU A 537 22.17 -42.63 -9.05
C LEU A 537 21.24 -43.66 -9.71
N SER A 538 21.30 -44.94 -9.34
CA SER A 538 20.49 -46.00 -10.00
C SER A 538 18.97 -45.77 -9.93
N TYR A 539 18.50 -44.96 -8.96
CA TYR A 539 17.09 -44.60 -8.77
C TYR A 539 16.75 -43.17 -9.25
N VAL A 540 17.75 -42.42 -9.71
CA VAL A 540 17.59 -41.09 -10.29
C VAL A 540 17.35 -41.26 -11.78
N THR A 541 16.21 -40.80 -12.30
CA THR A 541 15.83 -40.95 -13.71
C THR A 541 15.31 -39.64 -14.30
N TYR A 542 15.46 -39.44 -15.61
CA TYR A 542 14.97 -38.24 -16.33
C TYR A 542 15.33 -36.90 -15.69
N SER A 543 16.41 -36.82 -14.92
CA SER A 543 16.78 -35.64 -14.13
C SER A 543 17.99 -34.93 -14.74
N CYS A 544 18.15 -33.65 -14.47
CA CYS A 544 19.32 -32.87 -14.82
C CYS A 544 20.21 -32.75 -13.59
N VAL A 545 21.36 -33.42 -13.60
CA VAL A 545 22.24 -33.45 -12.42
C VAL A 545 23.63 -33.01 -12.84
N GLN A 546 24.14 -31.96 -12.22
CA GLN A 546 25.45 -31.42 -12.55
C GLN A 546 26.55 -32.47 -12.34
N ASN A 547 27.49 -32.55 -13.29
CA ASN A 547 28.70 -33.40 -13.21
C ASN A 547 28.45 -34.91 -13.06
N ILE A 548 27.27 -35.42 -13.45
CA ILE A 548 27.09 -36.87 -13.57
C ILE A 548 27.77 -37.43 -14.83
N ALA A 549 28.21 -38.68 -14.76
CA ALA A 549 28.79 -39.37 -15.91
C ALA A 549 27.72 -39.70 -16.97
N MET A 550 28.03 -39.40 -18.24
CA MET A 550 27.15 -39.61 -19.39
C MET A 550 27.79 -40.54 -20.43
N PRO A 551 27.00 -41.28 -21.23
CA PRO A 551 25.55 -41.48 -21.09
C PRO A 551 25.25 -42.41 -19.90
N ASN A 552 24.19 -42.12 -19.15
CA ASN A 552 23.69 -43.05 -18.13
C ASN A 552 22.48 -43.83 -18.67
N SER A 553 22.24 -45.02 -18.11
CA SER A 553 21.11 -45.88 -18.49
C SER A 553 19.74 -45.37 -18.03
N ASN A 554 19.70 -44.24 -17.32
CA ASN A 554 18.56 -43.76 -16.57
C ASN A 554 17.90 -42.52 -17.20
N ASN A 555 18.32 -42.15 -18.41
CA ASN A 555 17.84 -40.98 -19.15
C ASN A 555 18.06 -39.63 -18.43
N ASN A 556 19.04 -39.55 -17.52
CA ASN A 556 19.42 -38.25 -16.93
C ASN A 556 20.29 -37.47 -17.91
N THR A 557 20.27 -36.15 -17.81
CA THR A 557 21.17 -35.23 -18.52
C THR A 557 22.12 -34.54 -17.54
N ASN A 558 23.25 -34.04 -18.06
CA ASN A 558 24.17 -33.15 -17.33
C ASN A 558 24.40 -31.83 -18.09
N GLY A 559 23.59 -31.56 -19.11
CA GLY A 559 23.62 -30.30 -19.84
C GLY A 559 23.17 -29.13 -18.97
N ASN A 560 23.64 -27.93 -19.30
CA ASN A 560 23.35 -26.73 -18.51
C ASN A 560 21.82 -26.46 -18.47
N PRO A 561 21.21 -26.28 -17.28
CA PRO A 561 19.85 -25.80 -17.15
C PRO A 561 19.62 -24.39 -17.68
N ASN A 562 20.69 -23.61 -17.87
CA ASN A 562 20.63 -22.24 -18.38
C ASN A 562 19.61 -21.38 -17.61
N PHE A 563 19.80 -21.29 -16.29
CA PHE A 563 18.94 -20.45 -15.45
C PHE A 563 18.99 -18.99 -15.91
N ALA A 564 17.86 -18.30 -15.87
CA ALA A 564 17.72 -16.92 -16.32
C ALA A 564 18.67 -15.96 -15.57
N ALA A 565 18.59 -15.90 -14.24
CA ALA A 565 19.48 -15.07 -13.40
C ALA A 565 19.72 -15.70 -12.02
N ALA A 566 20.47 -16.81 -11.97
CA ALA A 566 20.66 -17.60 -10.74
C ALA A 566 21.34 -16.84 -9.59
N ASP A 567 22.15 -15.84 -9.91
CA ASP A 567 22.79 -14.91 -8.99
C ASP A 567 21.79 -13.95 -8.32
N GLN A 568 20.71 -13.60 -9.04
CA GLN A 568 19.56 -12.82 -8.55
C GLN A 568 18.44 -13.68 -7.94
N ASN A 569 18.63 -14.99 -7.81
CA ASN A 569 17.65 -15.98 -7.32
C ASN A 569 16.59 -16.40 -8.34
N ASP A 570 16.75 -16.06 -9.60
CA ASP A 570 15.90 -16.55 -10.66
C ASP A 570 16.44 -17.89 -11.21
N PHE A 571 15.68 -18.95 -11.00
CA PHE A 571 16.01 -20.31 -11.44
C PHE A 571 15.04 -20.86 -12.50
N HIS A 572 14.29 -19.99 -13.19
CA HIS A 572 13.57 -20.37 -14.41
C HIS A 572 14.57 -20.81 -15.48
N ILE A 573 14.16 -21.78 -16.31
CA ILE A 573 15.00 -22.27 -17.40
C ILE A 573 14.79 -21.40 -18.64
N SER A 574 15.86 -21.07 -19.37
CA SER A 574 15.76 -20.25 -20.58
C SER A 574 15.95 -21.06 -21.88
N SER A 575 15.72 -20.43 -23.04
CA SER A 575 15.67 -21.05 -24.39
C SER A 575 16.87 -21.95 -24.76
N GLY A 576 18.04 -21.73 -24.17
CA GLY A 576 19.25 -22.55 -24.36
C GLY A 576 19.36 -23.79 -23.47
N SER A 577 18.37 -24.03 -22.61
CA SER A 577 18.42 -25.08 -21.59
C SER A 577 18.38 -26.49 -22.19
N SER A 578 19.27 -27.35 -21.67
CA SER A 578 19.22 -28.79 -21.97
C SER A 578 18.07 -29.53 -21.26
N CYS A 579 17.29 -28.82 -20.44
CA CYS A 579 16.17 -29.37 -19.67
C CYS A 579 14.84 -29.30 -20.44
N ILE A 580 14.77 -28.48 -21.49
CA ILE A 580 13.57 -28.31 -22.32
C ILE A 580 13.23 -29.62 -23.06
N ASN A 581 11.97 -30.04 -22.93
CA ASN A 581 11.36 -31.27 -23.45
C ASN A 581 12.15 -32.55 -23.12
N ALA A 582 12.96 -32.52 -22.05
CA ALA A 582 13.88 -33.59 -21.68
C ALA A 582 13.37 -34.50 -20.54
N GLY A 583 12.23 -34.15 -19.93
CA GLY A 583 11.65 -34.89 -18.80
C GLY A 583 11.08 -36.26 -19.19
N GLU A 584 10.21 -36.83 -18.36
CA GLU A 584 9.75 -38.23 -18.49
C GLU A 584 9.02 -38.54 -19.82
N THR A 585 9.26 -39.73 -20.39
CA THR A 585 8.56 -40.17 -21.64
C THR A 585 7.15 -40.61 -21.29
N GLY A 586 6.15 -40.06 -21.97
CA GLY A 586 4.75 -40.47 -21.77
C GLY A 586 4.19 -40.07 -20.42
N PHE A 587 4.80 -39.10 -19.74
CA PHE A 587 4.20 -38.46 -18.58
C PHE A 587 2.82 -37.91 -18.96
N THR A 588 1.87 -37.96 -18.04
CA THR A 588 0.56 -37.34 -18.21
C THR A 588 0.33 -36.54 -16.94
N PRO A 589 0.32 -35.19 -17.02
CA PRO A 589 0.08 -34.36 -15.85
C PRO A 589 -1.21 -34.78 -15.15
N PRO A 590 -1.17 -35.06 -13.83
CA PRO A 590 -2.37 -35.15 -13.01
C PRO A 590 -3.27 -33.92 -13.20
N SER A 591 -4.58 -34.11 -13.08
CA SER A 591 -5.55 -33.03 -13.21
C SER A 591 -5.23 -31.90 -12.21
N GLY A 592 -5.09 -30.67 -12.71
CA GLY A 592 -4.80 -29.49 -11.91
C GLY A 592 -3.33 -29.33 -11.50
N GLU A 593 -2.41 -30.17 -11.99
CA GLU A 593 -0.98 -29.96 -11.79
C GLU A 593 -0.45 -28.91 -12.76
N THR A 594 0.26 -27.91 -12.22
CA THR A 594 0.88 -26.80 -12.94
C THR A 594 2.40 -26.85 -12.82
N ASP A 595 3.12 -26.01 -13.56
CA ASP A 595 4.49 -25.63 -13.21
C ASP A 595 4.52 -24.69 -11.98
N ILE A 596 5.70 -24.14 -11.67
CA ILE A 596 5.92 -23.24 -10.53
C ILE A 596 5.16 -21.90 -10.68
N ASP A 597 4.89 -21.46 -11.91
CA ASP A 597 4.25 -20.18 -12.27
C ASP A 597 2.73 -20.34 -12.55
N GLY A 598 2.15 -21.45 -12.10
CA GLY A 598 0.74 -21.78 -12.32
C GLY A 598 0.37 -22.12 -13.77
N GLY A 599 1.35 -22.21 -14.67
CA GLY A 599 1.20 -22.58 -16.07
C GLY A 599 0.95 -24.07 -16.30
N ALA A 600 0.72 -24.44 -17.56
CA ALA A 600 0.46 -25.82 -17.91
C ALA A 600 1.71 -26.68 -17.69
N ARG A 601 1.62 -27.74 -16.88
CA ARG A 601 2.75 -28.65 -16.57
C ARG A 601 3.36 -29.39 -17.76
N MET A 602 2.82 -29.24 -18.97
CA MET A 602 3.41 -29.82 -20.17
C MET A 602 3.23 -28.87 -21.33
N ILE A 603 4.35 -28.32 -21.80
CA ILE A 603 4.41 -27.47 -22.98
C ILE A 603 5.16 -28.19 -24.10
N GLY A 604 4.57 -28.24 -25.28
CA GLY A 604 5.11 -29.02 -26.40
C GLY A 604 4.81 -30.52 -26.27
N ASN A 605 5.82 -31.37 -26.48
CA ASN A 605 5.63 -32.82 -26.62
C ASN A 605 5.96 -33.62 -25.35
N ARG A 606 6.76 -33.06 -24.44
CA ARG A 606 7.17 -33.66 -23.16
C ARG A 606 7.39 -32.54 -22.15
N ILE A 607 7.18 -32.87 -20.88
CA ILE A 607 7.53 -31.95 -19.79
C ILE A 607 9.03 -31.62 -19.80
N ASP A 608 9.33 -30.46 -19.27
CA ASP A 608 10.68 -30.03 -18.98
C ASP A 608 11.18 -30.71 -17.70
N ILE A 609 12.50 -30.79 -17.56
CA ILE A 609 13.10 -31.22 -16.30
C ILE A 609 13.17 -30.00 -15.39
N GLY A 610 12.59 -30.07 -14.18
CA GLY A 610 12.62 -28.97 -13.21
C GLY A 610 11.23 -28.56 -12.73
N ALA A 611 11.20 -27.54 -11.88
CA ALA A 611 9.95 -26.94 -11.37
C ALA A 611 9.20 -26.13 -12.43
N ASP A 612 9.95 -25.50 -13.32
CA ASP A 612 9.49 -24.63 -14.39
C ASP A 612 9.30 -25.42 -15.71
N GLU A 613 8.31 -25.01 -16.51
CA GLU A 613 8.14 -25.39 -17.92
C GLU A 613 8.49 -24.18 -18.77
N PHE A 614 9.50 -24.29 -19.62
CA PHE A 614 9.86 -23.21 -20.52
C PHE A 614 8.70 -22.90 -21.47
N ALA A 615 8.02 -21.81 -21.16
CA ALA A 615 7.07 -21.14 -22.00
C ALA A 615 7.71 -19.84 -22.47
N ASN A 616 7.62 -19.53 -23.76
CA ASN A 616 7.77 -18.14 -24.20
C ASN A 616 6.55 -17.38 -23.67
N THR A 617 6.61 -16.93 -22.41
CA THR A 617 5.58 -16.10 -21.79
C THR A 617 5.88 -14.63 -22.02
N PRO A 618 4.84 -13.81 -22.19
CA PRO A 618 4.95 -12.35 -22.19
C PRO A 618 5.40 -11.76 -20.85
N ASP A 619 5.32 -12.53 -19.76
CA ASP A 619 5.88 -12.17 -18.46
C ASP A 619 7.38 -12.52 -18.50
N PHE A 620 8.21 -11.53 -18.79
CA PHE A 620 9.65 -11.67 -18.97
C PHE A 620 10.41 -11.40 -17.67
N ASN A 621 9.80 -10.67 -16.76
CA ASN A 621 10.38 -10.29 -15.50
C ASN A 621 10.02 -11.31 -14.38
N HIS A 622 9.14 -12.25 -14.70
CA HIS A 622 8.66 -13.35 -13.87
C HIS A 622 8.05 -12.85 -12.55
N ASP A 623 7.34 -11.72 -12.60
CA ASP A 623 6.58 -11.12 -11.50
C ASP A 623 5.12 -11.61 -11.42
N ASP A 624 4.77 -12.61 -12.24
CA ASP A 624 3.44 -13.21 -12.39
C ASP A 624 2.36 -12.26 -12.97
N THR A 625 2.77 -11.06 -13.41
CA THR A 625 1.91 -10.03 -13.97
C THR A 625 2.49 -9.45 -15.24
N VAL A 626 1.97 -9.84 -16.41
CA VAL A 626 2.35 -9.18 -17.67
C VAL A 626 1.94 -7.71 -17.63
N ASN A 627 2.92 -6.84 -17.47
CA ASN A 627 2.71 -5.42 -17.26
C ASN A 627 3.72 -4.57 -18.03
N PHE A 628 3.79 -3.28 -17.71
CA PHE A 628 4.68 -2.34 -18.41
C PHE A 628 6.16 -2.66 -18.24
N ILE A 629 6.54 -3.38 -17.18
CA ILE A 629 7.92 -3.83 -16.97
C ILE A 629 8.27 -4.86 -18.04
N ASP A 630 7.41 -5.84 -18.31
CA ASP A 630 7.62 -6.81 -19.39
C ASP A 630 7.56 -6.16 -20.76
N TYR A 631 6.63 -5.22 -20.95
CA TYR A 631 6.53 -4.49 -22.20
C TYR A 631 7.82 -3.70 -22.47
N ALA A 632 8.42 -3.10 -21.44
CA ALA A 632 9.69 -2.40 -21.56
C ALA A 632 10.82 -3.36 -22.00
N MET A 633 10.81 -4.61 -21.54
CA MET A 633 11.76 -5.65 -21.98
C MET A 633 11.55 -6.03 -23.45
N LEU A 634 10.30 -6.22 -23.90
CA LEU A 634 9.96 -6.45 -25.32
C LEU A 634 10.37 -5.27 -26.21
N ALA A 635 10.04 -4.05 -25.78
CA ALA A 635 10.31 -2.82 -26.50
C ALA A 635 11.82 -2.53 -26.60
N GLY A 636 12.59 -2.90 -25.56
CA GLY A 636 14.05 -2.75 -25.54
C GLY A 636 14.77 -3.55 -26.63
N VAL A 637 14.16 -4.61 -27.15
CA VAL A 637 14.72 -5.46 -28.21
C VAL A 637 13.96 -5.35 -29.54
N TRP A 638 13.11 -4.32 -29.69
CA TRP A 638 12.24 -4.13 -30.84
C TRP A 638 13.00 -4.04 -32.17
N GLY A 639 12.54 -4.76 -33.19
CA GLY A 639 13.11 -4.75 -34.54
C GLY A 639 14.42 -5.53 -34.69
N GLN A 640 14.91 -6.20 -33.64
CA GLN A 640 16.09 -7.07 -33.75
C GLN A 640 15.78 -8.30 -34.63
N THR A 641 16.77 -8.72 -35.42
CA THR A 641 16.70 -9.91 -36.30
C THR A 641 17.75 -10.94 -35.89
N GLY A 642 17.41 -12.23 -35.94
CA GLY A 642 18.23 -13.30 -35.38
C GLY A 642 18.20 -13.36 -33.85
N TYR A 643 17.18 -12.77 -33.22
CA TYR A 643 16.99 -12.79 -31.78
C TYR A 643 16.56 -14.19 -31.32
N SER A 644 17.01 -14.64 -30.13
CA SER A 644 16.71 -15.97 -29.58
C SER A 644 16.42 -15.96 -28.07
N GLY A 645 16.16 -14.77 -27.53
CA GLY A 645 15.77 -14.57 -26.13
C GLY A 645 14.25 -14.69 -25.93
N ALA A 646 13.79 -14.42 -24.70
CA ALA A 646 12.40 -14.62 -24.28
C ALA A 646 11.39 -13.75 -25.05
N CYS A 647 11.81 -12.58 -25.53
CA CYS A 647 10.96 -11.62 -26.24
C CYS A 647 10.49 -12.06 -27.65
N ASP A 648 11.06 -13.11 -28.25
CA ASP A 648 10.59 -13.69 -29.52
C ASP A 648 9.42 -14.65 -29.26
N LEU A 649 8.30 -14.06 -28.85
CA LEU A 649 7.07 -14.78 -28.47
C LEU A 649 6.45 -15.52 -29.66
N TYR A 650 6.59 -14.98 -30.88
CA TYR A 650 6.08 -15.59 -32.10
C TYR A 650 7.03 -16.65 -32.68
N GLY A 651 8.31 -16.63 -32.30
CA GLY A 651 9.30 -17.65 -32.61
C GLY A 651 9.82 -17.60 -34.04
N ASP A 652 9.80 -16.42 -34.67
CA ASP A 652 10.29 -16.20 -36.04
C ASP A 652 11.71 -15.59 -36.10
N GLY A 653 12.31 -15.35 -34.93
CA GLY A 653 13.64 -14.78 -34.77
C GLY A 653 13.70 -13.27 -35.05
N THR A 654 12.56 -12.59 -35.18
CA THR A 654 12.47 -11.14 -35.44
C THR A 654 11.48 -10.49 -34.50
N ILE A 655 11.92 -9.58 -33.62
CA ILE A 655 11.02 -8.91 -32.69
C ILE A 655 10.17 -7.88 -33.43
N ASN A 656 8.86 -8.16 -33.56
CA ASN A 656 7.94 -7.36 -34.36
C ASN A 656 6.50 -7.41 -33.84
N ASN A 657 5.56 -6.90 -34.65
CA ASN A 657 4.14 -6.85 -34.31
C ASN A 657 3.49 -8.22 -34.04
N TYR A 658 4.06 -9.31 -34.57
CA TYR A 658 3.61 -10.66 -34.25
C TYR A 658 3.94 -11.03 -32.80
N ASP A 659 5.12 -10.67 -32.29
CA ASP A 659 5.48 -10.86 -30.88
C ASP A 659 4.67 -9.96 -29.95
N LEU A 660 4.48 -8.69 -30.31
CA LEU A 660 3.58 -7.80 -29.57
C LEU A 660 2.14 -8.32 -29.57
N GLY A 661 1.70 -8.92 -30.68
CA GLY A 661 0.41 -9.58 -30.78
C GLY A 661 0.26 -10.78 -29.84
N GLU A 662 1.33 -11.54 -29.59
CA GLU A 662 1.35 -12.59 -28.55
C GLU A 662 1.43 -11.99 -27.15
N PHE A 663 2.18 -10.90 -26.96
CA PHE A 663 2.35 -10.22 -25.68
C PHE A 663 1.03 -9.68 -25.12
N VAL A 664 0.27 -8.96 -25.96
CA VAL A 664 -0.97 -8.29 -25.54
C VAL A 664 -2.08 -9.27 -25.17
N LYS A 665 -2.02 -10.54 -25.61
CA LYS A 665 -3.00 -11.57 -25.23
C LYS A 665 -3.00 -11.88 -23.74
N GLU A 666 -1.85 -11.69 -23.08
CA GLU A 666 -1.67 -11.96 -21.66
C GLU A 666 -1.59 -10.65 -20.85
N TRP A 667 -1.87 -9.49 -21.45
CA TRP A 667 -1.76 -8.18 -20.81
C TRP A 667 -2.63 -8.07 -19.55
N LEU A 668 -2.01 -7.73 -18.41
CA LEU A 668 -2.63 -7.66 -17.08
C LEU A 668 -3.30 -8.98 -16.65
N VAL A 669 -3.00 -10.09 -17.33
CA VAL A 669 -3.36 -11.41 -16.84
C VAL A 669 -2.46 -11.68 -15.65
N THR A 670 -3.05 -11.53 -14.47
CA THR A 670 -2.46 -11.97 -13.21
C THR A 670 -2.75 -13.45 -13.05
N ARG A 671 -1.72 -14.29 -13.05
CA ARG A 671 -1.89 -15.67 -12.60
C ARG A 671 -2.04 -15.59 -11.09
N SER A 672 -3.26 -15.77 -10.57
CA SER A 672 -3.50 -15.55 -9.14
C SER A 672 -2.61 -16.48 -8.32
N PHE A 673 -1.70 -15.95 -7.49
CA PHE A 673 -1.61 -16.16 -6.03
C PHE A 673 -0.64 -15.16 -5.36
N GLY A 674 -1.07 -14.61 -4.22
CA GLY A 674 -0.23 -14.13 -3.10
C GLY A 674 0.85 -13.08 -3.40
N ALA A 675 0.55 -11.81 -3.07
CA ALA A 675 1.49 -10.68 -3.08
C ALA A 675 2.93 -11.05 -2.67
N GLY A 676 3.89 -10.93 -3.59
CA GLY A 676 5.30 -11.14 -3.25
C GLY A 676 6.30 -11.34 -4.39
N SER A 677 6.27 -10.52 -5.44
CA SER A 677 7.40 -10.36 -6.37
C SER A 677 7.35 -8.98 -7.04
N PHE A 678 7.41 -7.89 -6.26
CA PHE A 678 7.88 -6.65 -6.88
C PHE A 678 9.39 -6.79 -7.07
N LEU A 679 9.86 -6.87 -8.33
CA LEU A 679 11.26 -6.62 -8.63
C LEU A 679 11.67 -5.28 -8.00
N SER A 680 12.82 -5.24 -7.33
CA SER A 680 13.38 -3.97 -6.94
C SER A 680 13.89 -3.23 -8.18
N MET A 681 13.78 -1.90 -8.20
CA MET A 681 14.32 -1.06 -9.28
C MET A 681 15.84 -1.31 -9.52
N ALA A 682 16.55 -1.84 -8.52
CA ALA A 682 17.95 -2.23 -8.62
C ALA A 682 18.16 -3.47 -9.53
N GLU A 683 17.26 -4.45 -9.48
CA GLU A 683 17.32 -5.66 -10.33
C GLU A 683 16.95 -5.34 -11.79
N PHE A 684 16.00 -4.42 -12.00
CA PHE A 684 15.67 -3.89 -13.33
C PHE A 684 16.83 -3.10 -13.96
N ASN A 685 17.56 -2.32 -13.15
CA ASN A 685 18.72 -1.57 -13.62
C ASN A 685 19.94 -2.45 -13.94
N ASP A 686 20.13 -3.56 -13.21
CA ASP A 686 21.16 -4.56 -13.52
C ASP A 686 20.86 -5.28 -14.86
N PHE A 687 19.59 -5.58 -15.15
CA PHE A 687 19.18 -6.11 -16.46
C PHE A 687 19.44 -5.11 -17.61
N LEU A 688 19.12 -3.82 -17.42
CA LEU A 688 19.42 -2.77 -18.41
C LEU A 688 20.92 -2.54 -18.63
N ALA A 689 21.75 -2.83 -17.63
CA ALA A 689 23.21 -2.79 -17.76
C ALA A 689 23.75 -3.95 -18.61
N ASP A 690 23.18 -5.15 -18.48
CA ASP A 690 23.62 -6.37 -19.17
C ASP A 690 23.22 -6.38 -20.66
N VAL A 691 22.08 -5.79 -21.02
CA VAL A 691 21.63 -5.65 -22.42
C VAL A 691 22.53 -4.71 -23.25
N ASN A 692 23.29 -3.83 -22.59
CA ASN A 692 24.21 -2.89 -23.23
C ASN A 692 25.65 -3.45 -23.39
N ASP A 693 25.98 -4.60 -22.82
CA ASP A 693 27.34 -5.16 -22.81
C ASP A 693 27.51 -6.39 -23.72
N VAL A 694 27.31 -6.19 -25.03
CA VAL A 694 27.68 -7.17 -26.06
C VAL A 694 29.02 -6.89 -26.76
N ASN A 695 29.82 -5.94 -26.25
CA ASN A 695 31.17 -5.74 -26.74
C ASN A 695 32.05 -5.09 -25.65
N GLU A 696 32.82 -5.87 -24.88
CA GLU A 696 34.29 -5.71 -24.73
C GLU A 696 34.93 -6.92 -24.00
N PRO A 697 36.19 -7.30 -24.31
CA PRO A 697 36.89 -8.41 -23.68
C PRO A 697 37.64 -7.99 -22.40
N ASN A 698 37.60 -8.87 -21.38
CA ASN A 698 38.47 -8.93 -20.19
C ASN A 698 39.66 -7.95 -20.14
N GLU A 699 39.68 -7.03 -19.17
CA GLU A 699 40.91 -6.42 -18.62
C GLU A 699 40.79 -6.10 -17.11
N PRO A 700 41.93 -5.96 -16.38
CA PRO A 700 42.09 -6.40 -14.99
C PRO A 700 42.02 -5.30 -13.92
N ASN A 701 41.56 -5.68 -12.72
CA ASN A 701 41.72 -5.04 -11.40
C ASN A 701 42.19 -3.56 -11.37
N GLU A 702 41.23 -2.65 -11.19
CA GLU A 702 41.47 -1.26 -10.79
C GLU A 702 41.19 -1.05 -9.28
N PRO A 703 41.80 -0.03 -8.64
CA PRO A 703 41.97 0.06 -7.19
C PRO A 703 40.87 0.88 -6.50
N ASN A 704 40.41 0.40 -5.34
CA ASN A 704 39.55 1.08 -4.35
C ASN A 704 38.52 2.06 -4.95
N GLU A 705 37.35 1.52 -5.28
CA GLU A 705 36.18 2.35 -5.58
C GLU A 705 35.91 3.37 -4.47
N PRO A 706 35.51 4.60 -4.82
CA PRO A 706 34.89 5.50 -3.84
C PRO A 706 33.68 4.79 -3.22
N ALA A 707 33.41 5.03 -1.93
CA ALA A 707 32.22 4.49 -1.29
C ALA A 707 30.99 4.87 -2.12
N GLN A 708 30.27 3.87 -2.60
CA GLN A 708 29.03 4.05 -3.36
C GLN A 708 28.06 4.86 -2.47
N PRO A 709 27.43 5.93 -2.99
CA PRO A 709 26.51 6.74 -2.21
C PRO A 709 25.31 5.89 -1.76
N GLN A 710 24.87 6.08 -0.53
CA GLN A 710 23.71 5.37 -0.01
C GLN A 710 22.43 5.94 -0.65
N MET A 711 21.63 5.11 -1.33
CA MET A 711 20.30 5.51 -1.80
C MET A 711 19.35 5.52 -0.62
N ALA A 712 19.01 6.71 -0.13
CA ALA A 712 18.15 6.87 1.05
C ALA A 712 17.41 8.21 1.05
N LEU A 713 17.45 8.96 -0.06
CA LEU A 713 16.63 10.16 -0.25
C LEU A 713 15.49 9.86 -1.23
N HIS A 714 14.34 10.47 -0.98
CA HIS A 714 13.13 10.24 -1.76
C HIS A 714 12.46 11.58 -2.07
N LEU A 715 11.97 11.74 -3.30
CA LEU A 715 11.05 12.82 -3.65
C LEU A 715 9.62 12.32 -3.47
N VAL A 716 8.91 12.88 -2.50
CA VAL A 716 7.54 12.47 -2.17
C VAL A 716 6.60 13.64 -2.37
N CYS A 717 5.66 13.50 -3.27
CA CYS A 717 4.68 14.52 -3.55
C CYS A 717 3.36 14.19 -2.88
N GLU A 718 2.71 15.19 -2.27
CA GLU A 718 1.42 15.01 -1.60
C GLU A 718 0.28 14.61 -2.56
N ASN A 719 0.38 15.00 -3.83
CA ASN A 719 -0.55 14.62 -4.88
C ASN A 719 0.13 14.59 -6.25
N LEU A 720 0.31 13.39 -6.81
CA LEU A 720 0.86 13.19 -8.16
C LEU A 720 -0.09 13.62 -9.28
N TYR A 721 -1.38 13.78 -8.98
CA TYR A 721 -2.42 14.20 -9.93
C TYR A 721 -3.12 15.46 -9.44
N PRO A 722 -2.40 16.60 -9.37
CA PRO A 722 -2.98 17.86 -8.96
C PRO A 722 -4.04 18.34 -9.95
N ASP A 723 -5.10 18.93 -9.40
CA ASP A 723 -6.08 19.65 -10.22
C ASP A 723 -5.39 20.84 -10.91
N PRO A 724 -5.71 21.17 -12.17
CA PRO A 724 -5.15 22.33 -12.84
C PRO A 724 -5.29 23.63 -12.02
N ASN A 725 -4.20 24.37 -11.85
CA ASN A 725 -4.04 25.59 -11.03
C ASN A 725 -4.09 25.36 -9.51
N SER A 726 -3.56 24.23 -9.04
CA SER A 726 -3.41 23.93 -7.60
C SER A 726 -1.97 24.04 -7.14
N ASP A 727 -1.78 24.39 -5.86
CA ASP A 727 -0.47 24.27 -5.21
C ASP A 727 -0.23 22.84 -4.74
N VAL A 728 1.02 22.40 -4.85
CA VAL A 728 1.49 21.06 -4.50
C VAL A 728 2.80 21.15 -3.75
N THR A 729 2.92 20.38 -2.68
CA THR A 729 4.15 20.26 -1.89
C THR A 729 4.91 19.01 -2.29
N LEU A 730 6.19 19.20 -2.61
CA LEU A 730 7.16 18.16 -2.88
C LEU A 730 8.12 18.06 -1.69
N TYR A 731 8.02 16.99 -0.92
CA TYR A 731 8.89 16.69 0.21
C TYR A 731 10.17 15.98 -0.26
N VAL A 732 11.26 16.29 0.43
CA VAL A 732 12.51 15.52 0.40
C VAL A 732 12.55 14.69 1.67
N GLN A 733 12.42 13.38 1.53
CA GLN A 733 12.45 12.43 2.64
C GLN A 733 13.79 11.71 2.73
N SER A 734 14.23 11.38 3.94
CA SER A 734 15.47 10.64 4.20
C SER A 734 15.26 9.45 5.14
N ASP A 735 15.65 8.25 4.73
CA ASP A 735 15.63 7.05 5.58
C ASP A 735 16.79 6.98 6.59
N VAL A 736 17.74 7.91 6.47
CA VAL A 736 18.91 8.02 7.33
C VAL A 736 19.03 9.39 7.99
N SER A 737 19.70 9.43 9.14
CA SER A 737 20.06 10.69 9.79
C SER A 737 21.09 11.48 8.98
N LEU A 738 20.75 12.72 8.62
CA LEU A 738 21.60 13.59 7.81
C LEU A 738 22.51 14.49 8.66
N SER A 739 23.73 14.74 8.17
CA SER A 739 24.63 15.80 8.69
C SER A 739 24.61 17.07 7.83
N SER A 740 24.20 16.98 6.56
CA SER A 740 23.94 18.15 5.72
C SER A 740 23.00 17.83 4.57
N LEU A 741 22.25 18.83 4.10
CA LEU A 741 21.30 18.73 2.99
C LEU A 741 21.55 19.85 1.97
N GLY A 742 21.64 19.47 0.71
CA GLY A 742 21.74 20.38 -0.41
C GLY A 742 21.04 19.79 -1.64
N VAL A 743 19.92 20.36 -2.06
CA VAL A 743 19.07 19.80 -3.13
C VAL A 743 18.65 20.89 -4.11
N TYR A 744 18.95 20.67 -5.39
CA TYR A 744 18.61 21.54 -6.51
C TYR A 744 17.60 20.85 -7.41
N ILE A 745 16.45 21.49 -7.64
CA ILE A 745 15.39 20.99 -8.51
C ILE A 745 15.11 21.94 -9.68
N GLU A 746 14.71 21.36 -10.80
CA GLU A 746 14.24 22.05 -12.01
C GLU A 746 12.86 21.53 -12.41
N ILE A 747 12.01 22.42 -12.95
CA ILE A 747 10.69 22.08 -13.49
C ILE A 747 10.68 22.23 -15.01
N ALA A 748 10.18 21.20 -15.69
CA ALA A 748 9.82 21.22 -17.09
C ALA A 748 8.32 20.93 -17.24
N GLY A 749 7.55 21.87 -17.79
CA GLY A 749 6.10 21.78 -17.92
C GLY A 749 5.42 23.07 -17.47
N ASP A 750 4.09 23.07 -17.44
CA ASP A 750 3.29 24.25 -17.05
C ASP A 750 3.05 24.29 -15.53
N ALA A 751 4.14 24.51 -14.78
CA ALA A 751 4.14 24.74 -13.34
C ALA A 751 5.29 25.68 -12.94
N THR A 752 5.18 26.28 -11.74
CA THR A 752 6.20 27.16 -11.19
C THR A 752 6.50 26.83 -9.73
N ILE A 753 7.77 26.77 -9.36
CA ILE A 753 8.19 26.66 -7.95
C ILE A 753 7.87 27.98 -7.26
N THR A 754 7.03 27.91 -6.22
CA THR A 754 6.56 29.05 -5.45
C THR A 754 7.26 29.19 -4.10
N GLY A 755 7.94 28.13 -3.64
CA GLY A 755 8.55 28.10 -2.32
C GLY A 755 9.55 26.96 -2.15
N ALA A 756 10.43 27.11 -1.16
CA ALA A 756 11.37 26.11 -0.69
C ALA A 756 11.59 26.32 0.81
N MET A 757 11.86 25.23 1.53
CA MET A 757 12.11 25.26 2.97
C MET A 757 13.19 26.28 3.35
N ASN A 758 12.95 27.10 4.38
CA ASN A 758 13.89 28.09 4.91
C ASN A 758 14.15 27.91 6.43
N GLU A 759 15.02 28.75 7.01
CA GLU A 759 15.44 28.67 8.42
C GLU A 759 14.28 28.69 9.43
N ASN A 760 13.19 29.40 9.14
CA ASN A 760 12.04 29.47 10.06
C ASN A 760 11.23 28.18 10.12
N ASP A 761 11.30 27.35 9.07
CA ASP A 761 10.48 26.15 8.94
C ASP A 761 11.05 24.97 9.73
N CYS A 762 12.38 24.92 9.90
CA CYS A 762 13.06 23.83 10.62
C CYS A 762 12.56 23.65 12.07
N ASN A 763 12.22 24.77 12.73
CA ASN A 763 11.64 24.75 14.08
C ASN A 763 10.29 24.00 14.16
N GLN A 764 9.55 23.92 13.05
CA GLN A 764 8.27 23.19 12.98
C GLN A 764 8.48 21.67 12.88
N PHE A 765 9.63 21.23 12.36
CA PHE A 765 10.03 19.83 12.27
C PHE A 765 10.86 19.34 13.46
N GLY A 766 11.11 20.20 14.45
CA GLY A 766 11.72 19.82 15.74
C GLY A 766 13.25 19.80 15.77
N TRP A 767 13.92 20.41 14.78
CA TRP A 767 15.38 20.50 14.70
C TRP A 767 15.87 21.93 14.42
N ASP A 768 17.06 22.27 14.93
CA ASP A 768 17.70 23.61 14.83
C ASP A 768 19.04 23.49 14.06
N PRO A 769 19.04 23.62 12.72
CA PRO A 769 20.22 23.45 11.88
C PRO A 769 21.06 24.73 11.77
N GLY A 770 22.35 24.58 11.46
CA GLY A 770 23.19 25.69 11.03
C GLY A 770 22.97 26.03 9.56
N TRP A 771 22.20 27.09 9.27
CA TRP A 771 22.01 27.62 7.91
C TRP A 771 23.16 28.54 7.49
N TRP A 772 23.67 28.38 6.27
CA TRP A 772 24.68 29.28 5.67
C TRP A 772 24.12 30.22 4.60
N SER A 773 22.97 29.89 4.01
CA SER A 773 22.28 30.70 3.01
C SER A 773 20.81 30.30 2.90
N GLU A 774 19.91 31.27 2.76
CA GLU A 774 18.49 31.03 2.42
C GLU A 774 18.34 30.24 1.10
N PRO A 775 17.23 29.49 0.92
CA PRO A 775 16.95 28.86 -0.35
C PRO A 775 16.81 29.90 -1.47
N ASP A 776 17.21 29.54 -2.68
CA ASP A 776 17.14 30.40 -3.86
C ASP A 776 16.11 29.84 -4.84
N ILE A 777 15.15 30.66 -5.25
CA ILE A 777 14.13 30.31 -6.24
C ILE A 777 14.31 31.26 -7.41
N ASP A 778 14.43 30.71 -8.62
CA ASP A 778 14.53 31.52 -9.83
C ASP A 778 13.34 32.50 -9.93
N PRO A 779 13.54 33.76 -10.36
CA PRO A 779 12.45 34.72 -10.53
C PRO A 779 11.32 34.27 -11.48
N ASN A 780 11.54 33.28 -12.34
CA ASN A 780 10.52 32.68 -13.20
C ASN A 780 9.94 31.37 -12.64
N GLY A 781 10.41 30.90 -11.48
CA GLY A 781 9.93 29.69 -10.81
C GLY A 781 10.32 28.39 -11.50
N THR A 782 11.32 28.39 -12.38
CA THR A 782 11.71 27.19 -13.15
C THR A 782 12.71 26.29 -12.44
N TYR A 783 13.44 26.81 -11.43
CA TYR A 783 14.32 26.02 -10.58
C TYR A 783 14.38 26.60 -9.17
N ALA A 784 14.71 25.75 -8.20
CA ALA A 784 14.94 26.15 -6.82
C ALA A 784 16.04 25.34 -6.15
N PHE A 785 16.67 25.93 -5.15
CA PHE A 785 17.79 25.34 -4.44
C PHE A 785 17.65 25.49 -2.94
N ILE A 786 17.70 24.38 -2.21
CA ILE A 786 17.92 24.34 -0.76
C ILE A 786 19.41 24.10 -0.54
N ASN A 787 20.11 25.03 0.12
CA ASN A 787 21.56 24.95 0.30
C ASN A 787 22.03 25.30 1.71
N GLY A 788 23.14 24.70 2.11
CA GLY A 788 23.91 25.13 3.27
C GLY A 788 23.27 24.78 4.61
N LEU A 789 22.47 23.71 4.66
CA LEU A 789 22.00 23.12 5.91
C LEU A 789 23.06 22.18 6.45
N MET A 790 23.48 22.40 7.69
CA MET A 790 24.34 21.49 8.43
C MET A 790 23.81 21.23 9.83
N TRP A 791 23.87 19.97 10.26
CA TRP A 791 23.52 19.55 11.61
C TRP A 791 24.79 19.10 12.34
N ASP A 792 25.03 19.68 13.52
CA ASP A 792 26.16 19.31 14.40
C ASP A 792 25.84 18.08 15.30
N ASP A 793 24.68 17.43 15.11
CA ASP A 793 24.23 16.27 15.90
C ASP A 793 24.50 14.94 15.15
N PRO A 794 25.22 13.97 15.75
CA PRO A 794 25.38 12.62 15.19
C PRO A 794 24.07 11.82 15.03
N ASN A 795 22.94 12.29 15.56
CA ASN A 795 21.59 11.73 15.33
C ASN A 795 20.69 12.67 14.50
N GLY A 796 21.24 13.38 13.51
CA GLY A 796 20.52 14.35 12.68
C GLY A 796 19.19 13.87 12.05
N PRO A 797 18.42 14.74 11.37
CA PRO A 797 17.03 14.46 11.01
C PRO A 797 16.92 13.35 9.95
N SER A 798 15.82 12.61 10.03
CA SER A 798 15.33 11.59 9.08
C SER A 798 13.81 11.73 8.96
N GLY A 799 13.18 11.16 7.93
CA GLY A 799 11.81 11.49 7.52
C GLY A 799 11.80 12.72 6.61
N ASP A 800 10.82 13.63 6.76
CA ASP A 800 10.76 14.89 5.99
C ASP A 800 11.91 15.83 6.40
N VAL A 801 12.93 15.91 5.54
CA VAL A 801 14.15 16.70 5.78
C VAL A 801 14.19 17.98 4.94
N GLY A 802 13.30 18.13 3.97
CA GLY A 802 13.13 19.35 3.18
C GLY A 802 11.84 19.36 2.37
N TYR A 803 11.48 20.50 1.76
CA TYR A 803 10.33 20.58 0.86
C TYR A 803 10.45 21.74 -0.14
N PHE A 804 9.73 21.63 -1.26
CA PHE A 804 9.46 22.66 -2.25
C PHE A 804 7.96 22.80 -2.46
N THR A 805 7.46 24.01 -2.67
CA THR A 805 6.05 24.23 -3.06
C THR A 805 5.99 24.63 -4.53
N ILE A 806 5.03 24.07 -5.25
CA ILE A 806 4.91 24.16 -6.71
C ILE A 806 3.48 24.55 -7.03
N HIS A 807 3.28 25.63 -7.77
CA HIS A 807 2.01 25.94 -8.37
C HIS A 807 1.91 25.19 -9.70
N TYR A 808 1.08 24.16 -9.73
CA TYR A 808 0.80 23.37 -10.91
C TYR A 808 -0.33 24.04 -11.71
N ASN A 809 -0.06 24.50 -12.93
CA ASN A 809 -1.10 25.14 -13.76
C ASN A 809 -1.87 24.10 -14.58
N SER A 810 -1.19 23.28 -15.40
CA SER A 810 -1.83 22.23 -16.20
C SER A 810 -0.84 21.28 -16.88
N GLY A 811 -1.33 20.15 -17.43
CA GLY A 811 -0.55 19.21 -18.25
C GLY A 811 0.56 18.46 -17.49
N PRO A 812 1.26 17.51 -18.13
CA PRO A 812 2.34 16.80 -17.47
C PRO A 812 3.50 17.75 -17.12
N VAL A 813 3.91 17.73 -15.86
CA VAL A 813 4.98 18.56 -15.30
C VAL A 813 6.03 17.65 -14.68
N THR A 814 7.24 17.67 -15.23
CA THR A 814 8.38 16.91 -14.69
C THR A 814 9.22 17.77 -13.77
N ILE A 815 9.43 17.31 -12.55
CA ILE A 815 10.35 17.92 -11.59
C ILE A 815 11.58 17.02 -11.48
N THR A 816 12.77 17.59 -11.66
CA THR A 816 14.04 16.85 -11.70
C THR A 816 15.01 17.37 -10.65
N VAL A 817 15.63 16.49 -9.86
CA VAL A 817 16.79 16.78 -9.01
C VAL A 817 18.02 16.91 -9.90
N ALA A 818 18.37 18.14 -10.26
CA ALA A 818 19.52 18.41 -11.12
C ALA A 818 20.85 18.47 -10.36
N ASN A 819 20.85 18.60 -9.03
CA ASN A 819 22.04 18.44 -8.20
C ASN A 819 21.70 18.05 -6.75
N ASN A 820 22.52 17.20 -6.13
CA ASN A 820 22.39 16.76 -4.75
C ASN A 820 23.77 16.75 -4.06
N ALA A 821 23.90 17.49 -2.96
CA ALA A 821 25.08 17.62 -2.12
C ALA A 821 24.76 17.30 -0.66
N THR A 822 24.15 16.14 -0.43
CA THR A 822 23.65 15.68 0.87
C THR A 822 24.54 14.60 1.47
N TYR A 823 24.77 14.66 2.80
CA TYR A 823 25.64 13.73 3.51
C TYR A 823 24.98 13.19 4.79
N ASP A 824 25.21 11.92 5.11
CA ASP A 824 24.74 11.27 6.34
C ASP A 824 25.55 11.72 7.58
N ALA A 825 25.15 11.28 8.77
CA ALA A 825 25.87 11.54 10.02
C ALA A 825 27.35 11.07 10.02
N ASN A 826 27.74 10.16 9.13
CA ASN A 826 29.11 9.64 8.96
C ASN A 826 29.89 10.32 7.82
N GLN A 827 29.38 11.43 7.27
CA GLN A 827 29.94 12.15 6.11
C GLN A 827 30.03 11.30 4.83
N GLN A 828 29.17 10.29 4.68
CA GLN A 828 28.99 9.57 3.42
C GLN A 828 27.95 10.30 2.55
N PRO A 829 28.17 10.42 1.23
CA PRO A 829 27.19 11.02 0.33
C PRO A 829 25.91 10.16 0.27
N VAL A 830 24.75 10.81 0.28
CA VAL A 830 23.44 10.19 0.21
C VAL A 830 22.76 10.59 -1.10
N ALA A 831 22.24 9.64 -1.86
CA ALA A 831 21.62 9.84 -3.17
C ALA A 831 20.11 9.63 -3.13
N PHE A 832 19.40 10.20 -4.11
CA PHE A 832 17.99 9.94 -4.35
C PHE A 832 17.78 8.58 -5.00
N ASP A 833 16.69 7.91 -4.64
CA ASP A 833 16.22 6.68 -5.28
C ASP A 833 15.69 6.91 -6.71
N SER A 834 15.11 8.09 -6.94
CA SER A 834 14.72 8.63 -8.24
C SER A 834 15.09 10.11 -8.32
N ASN A 835 15.67 10.53 -9.44
CA ASN A 835 16.02 11.93 -9.67
C ASN A 835 14.87 12.74 -10.27
N SER A 836 13.69 12.17 -10.51
CA SER A 836 12.56 12.93 -11.06
C SER A 836 11.20 12.39 -10.67
N ILE A 837 10.20 13.26 -10.69
CA ILE A 837 8.79 12.95 -10.46
C ILE A 837 7.91 13.73 -11.45
N ILE A 838 6.77 13.17 -11.85
CA ILE A 838 5.86 13.78 -12.82
C ILE A 838 4.52 14.09 -12.14
N LEU A 839 4.03 15.31 -12.32
CA LEU A 839 2.70 15.76 -11.87
C LEU A 839 1.74 15.86 -13.05
N GLY A 840 0.48 15.49 -12.84
CA GLY A 840 -0.61 15.92 -13.72
C GLY A 840 -0.67 15.27 -15.10
N GLY A 841 0.08 14.18 -15.32
CA GLY A 841 -0.17 13.29 -16.45
C GLY A 841 -1.47 12.52 -16.26
N GLU A 842 -2.18 12.19 -17.35
CA GLU A 842 -3.21 11.15 -17.30
C GLU A 842 -2.57 9.82 -16.81
N GLN A 843 -3.36 8.81 -16.42
CA GLN A 843 -2.90 7.42 -16.53
C GLN A 843 -2.72 7.09 -18.02
N GLN A 844 -1.73 7.72 -18.64
CA GLN A 844 -1.16 7.30 -19.90
C GLN A 844 -0.13 6.25 -19.57
N MET A 845 -0.40 5.07 -20.12
CA MET A 845 0.62 4.11 -20.53
C MET A 845 1.84 4.88 -21.07
N MET A 846 2.92 4.96 -20.30
CA MET A 846 4.17 5.52 -20.82
C MET A 846 4.73 4.55 -21.85
N MET A 847 4.59 4.91 -23.12
CA MET A 847 5.48 4.44 -24.18
C MET A 847 6.82 5.19 -24.05
N PRO A 848 7.97 4.51 -23.91
CA PRO A 848 9.27 5.16 -24.06
C PRO A 848 9.65 5.16 -25.55
N GLY A 849 9.59 6.33 -26.20
CA GLY A 849 10.00 6.44 -27.61
C GLY A 849 9.67 7.77 -28.27
N GLY A 850 10.12 8.89 -27.71
CA GLY A 850 9.92 10.22 -28.29
C GLY A 850 11.15 11.11 -28.12
N GLY A 851 12.30 10.69 -28.67
CA GLY A 851 13.48 11.55 -28.73
C GLY A 851 13.29 12.67 -29.76
N GLU A 852 12.91 13.86 -29.32
CA GLU A 852 13.16 15.06 -30.12
C GLU A 852 14.65 15.41 -30.06
N MET A 853 15.27 15.35 -31.24
CA MET A 853 16.65 15.75 -31.48
C MET A 853 16.89 17.22 -31.12
N MET A 854 17.92 17.45 -30.30
CA MET A 854 18.58 18.75 -30.17
C MET A 854 18.96 19.31 -31.55
N MET A 855 18.33 20.43 -31.94
CA MET A 855 18.87 21.30 -32.99
C MET A 855 20.07 22.08 -32.43
N GLU A 856 21.29 21.58 -32.65
CA GLU A 856 22.47 22.44 -32.59
C GLU A 856 22.60 23.24 -33.89
N SER A 857 22.62 24.56 -33.73
CA SER A 857 22.92 25.50 -34.81
C SER A 857 24.42 25.55 -35.11
N GLY A 858 24.79 24.99 -36.26
CA GLY A 858 25.75 25.61 -37.19
C GLY A 858 27.17 25.04 -37.25
N MET A 859 27.48 24.31 -38.34
CA MET A 859 28.68 24.57 -39.15
C MET A 859 28.69 23.77 -40.47
N GLN A 860 28.81 24.54 -41.56
CA GLN A 860 29.38 24.26 -42.89
C GLN A 860 29.23 22.88 -43.57
N VAL A 861 28.57 22.98 -44.73
CA VAL A 861 28.56 22.08 -45.89
C VAL A 861 29.97 21.66 -46.35
N GLU A 862 30.20 20.36 -46.57
CA GLU A 862 30.93 19.82 -47.74
C GLU A 862 30.78 18.28 -47.92
N SER A 863 30.06 17.89 -48.97
CA SER A 863 30.22 16.74 -49.89
C SER A 863 30.52 15.30 -49.39
N MET A 864 29.65 14.32 -49.72
CA MET A 864 29.85 13.29 -50.79
C MET A 864 28.91 12.05 -50.63
N GLN A 865 28.02 11.88 -51.63
CA GLN A 865 27.56 10.67 -52.35
C GLN A 865 27.22 9.31 -51.66
N SER A 866 25.93 8.92 -51.84
CA SER A 866 25.32 7.61 -52.23
C SER A 866 25.70 6.33 -51.45
N GLU A 867 24.74 5.50 -51.00
CA GLU A 867 23.99 4.54 -51.84
C GLU A 867 22.60 4.19 -51.27
N SER A 868 21.71 3.71 -52.15
CA SER A 868 20.26 3.54 -52.02
C SER A 868 19.82 2.36 -51.13
N MET A 869 18.93 2.63 -50.16
CA MET A 869 18.12 1.64 -49.45
C MET A 869 16.79 1.43 -50.19
N GLU A 870 16.40 0.17 -50.38
CA GLU A 870 15.10 -0.22 -50.95
C GLU A 870 13.96 0.30 -50.09
N SER A 871 12.89 0.76 -50.75
CA SER A 871 11.72 1.38 -50.12
C SER A 871 10.92 0.38 -49.29
N VAL A 872 10.79 0.66 -47.99
CA VAL A 872 9.78 0.10 -47.09
C VAL A 872 8.40 0.37 -47.71
N GLU A 873 7.57 -0.68 -47.86
CA GLU A 873 6.16 -0.48 -48.24
C GLU A 873 5.46 0.32 -47.14
N ALA A 874 4.89 1.46 -47.51
CA ALA A 874 4.20 2.34 -46.59
C ALA A 874 2.95 1.64 -46.01
N PHE A 875 2.66 1.95 -44.74
CA PHE A 875 1.45 1.53 -44.03
C PHE A 875 0.18 1.85 -44.84
N ASP A 876 -0.60 0.81 -45.16
CA ASP A 876 -1.88 0.96 -45.87
C ASP A 876 -3.01 1.16 -44.85
N ALA A 877 -3.15 2.41 -44.41
CA ALA A 877 -4.15 2.80 -43.41
C ALA A 877 -5.59 2.49 -43.89
N GLU A 878 -5.85 2.53 -45.19
CA GLU A 878 -7.19 2.28 -45.74
C GLU A 878 -7.57 0.80 -45.58
N ALA A 879 -6.63 -0.10 -45.85
CA ALA A 879 -6.83 -1.54 -45.65
C ALA A 879 -7.00 -1.89 -44.15
N ALA A 880 -6.33 -1.18 -43.25
CA ALA A 880 -6.48 -1.36 -41.81
C ALA A 880 -7.86 -0.90 -41.31
N ILE A 881 -8.37 0.22 -41.83
CA ILE A 881 -9.70 0.74 -41.50
C ILE A 881 -10.80 -0.21 -42.03
N GLU A 882 -10.70 -0.67 -43.28
CA GLU A 882 -11.66 -1.62 -43.85
C GLU A 882 -11.74 -2.92 -43.03
N TRP A 883 -10.60 -3.39 -42.51
CA TRP A 883 -10.54 -4.57 -41.64
C TRP A 883 -11.18 -4.33 -40.26
N LEU A 884 -10.94 -3.18 -39.64
CA LEU A 884 -11.52 -2.81 -38.34
C LEU A 884 -13.04 -2.66 -38.41
N GLU A 885 -13.55 -1.98 -39.44
CA GLU A 885 -14.99 -1.85 -39.68
C GLU A 885 -15.64 -3.24 -39.89
N GLN A 886 -14.94 -4.16 -40.56
CA GLN A 886 -15.44 -5.52 -40.76
C GLN A 886 -15.47 -6.34 -39.45
N ILE A 887 -14.44 -6.27 -38.62
CA ILE A 887 -14.41 -6.94 -37.31
C ILE A 887 -15.49 -6.38 -36.40
N TRP A 888 -15.69 -5.07 -36.38
CA TRP A 888 -16.75 -4.44 -35.60
C TRP A 888 -18.14 -4.97 -35.96
N LEU A 889 -18.38 -5.33 -37.23
CA LEU A 889 -19.65 -5.93 -37.67
C LEU A 889 -19.76 -7.43 -37.34
N GLU A 890 -18.65 -8.15 -37.25
CA GLU A 890 -18.65 -9.60 -37.06
C GLU A 890 -18.53 -10.04 -35.59
N ASP A 891 -17.87 -9.25 -34.73
CA ASP A 891 -17.59 -9.60 -33.33
C ASP A 891 -18.57 -8.93 -32.34
N ALA A 892 -19.30 -9.75 -31.58
CA ALA A 892 -20.28 -9.28 -30.60
C ALA A 892 -19.67 -8.93 -29.23
N ALA A 893 -18.48 -9.43 -28.89
CA ALA A 893 -17.78 -9.11 -27.66
C ALA A 893 -17.12 -7.74 -27.74
N LEU A 894 -16.53 -7.39 -28.90
CA LEU A 894 -15.96 -6.07 -29.15
C LEU A 894 -17.00 -4.95 -29.01
N ARG A 895 -18.22 -5.18 -29.53
CA ARG A 895 -19.36 -4.25 -29.38
C ARG A 895 -19.93 -4.17 -27.96
N ALA A 896 -19.52 -5.06 -27.07
CA ALA A 896 -19.91 -5.00 -25.66
C ALA A 896 -18.84 -4.32 -24.79
N SER A 897 -17.60 -4.18 -25.30
CA SER A 897 -16.47 -3.62 -24.57
C SER A 897 -16.14 -2.16 -24.92
N MET A 898 -16.58 -1.66 -26.07
CA MET A 898 -16.44 -0.26 -26.48
C MET A 898 -17.68 0.22 -27.24
N THR A 899 -17.87 1.52 -27.31
CA THR A 899 -18.98 2.19 -28.00
C THR A 899 -18.64 2.52 -29.46
N GLU A 900 -19.67 2.76 -30.28
CA GLU A 900 -19.47 3.12 -31.70
C GLU A 900 -18.77 4.48 -31.85
N GLU A 901 -18.97 5.41 -30.91
CA GLU A 901 -18.26 6.71 -30.88
C GLU A 901 -16.76 6.55 -30.58
N GLU A 902 -16.37 5.63 -29.69
CA GLU A 902 -14.95 5.33 -29.39
C GLU A 902 -14.25 4.63 -30.57
N LEU A 903 -14.95 3.77 -31.31
CA LEU A 903 -14.41 3.16 -32.53
C LEU A 903 -14.23 4.22 -33.64
N ASP A 904 -15.20 5.12 -33.81
CA ASP A 904 -15.11 6.18 -34.81
C ASP A 904 -13.95 7.15 -34.51
N GLU A 905 -13.71 7.46 -33.23
CA GLU A 905 -12.57 8.28 -32.80
C GLU A 905 -11.23 7.58 -33.09
N PHE A 906 -11.14 6.27 -32.82
CA PHE A 906 -9.97 5.46 -33.14
C PHE A 906 -9.70 5.32 -34.65
N ILE A 907 -10.75 5.14 -35.46
CA ILE A 907 -10.63 5.13 -36.94
C ILE A 907 -10.15 6.49 -37.45
N GLU A 908 -10.61 7.59 -36.85
CA GLU A 908 -10.19 8.92 -37.25
C GLU A 908 -8.73 9.20 -36.87
N GLU A 909 -8.23 8.64 -35.76
CA GLU A 909 -6.80 8.66 -35.44
C GLU A 909 -5.94 7.89 -36.45
N ILE A 910 -6.39 6.71 -36.89
CA ILE A 910 -5.69 5.94 -37.93
C ILE A 910 -5.65 6.73 -39.25
N ARG A 911 -6.74 7.42 -39.62
CA ARG A 911 -6.77 8.32 -40.79
C ARG A 911 -5.82 9.50 -40.64
N ASN A 912 -5.70 10.04 -39.44
CA ASN A 912 -4.81 11.17 -39.15
C ASN A 912 -3.33 10.78 -39.05
N SER A 913 -3.02 9.48 -39.01
CA SER A 913 -1.66 8.94 -38.98
C SER A 913 -0.98 8.74 -40.34
N GLN A 914 -1.65 9.10 -41.45
CA GLN A 914 -1.09 9.06 -42.82
C GLN A 914 -0.01 10.12 -43.11
#